data_AF-A0A0Q6PZ72-F1
#
_entry.id   AF-A0A0Q6PZ72-F1
#
_cell.length_a   1.000
_cell.length_b   1.000
_cell.length_c   1.000
_cell.angle_alpha   90.00
_cell.angle_beta   90.00
_cell.angle_gamma   90.00
#
_symmetry.space_group_name_H-M   'P 1'
#
loop_
_entity.id
_entity.type
_entity.pdbx_description
1 polymer ?
#
loop_
_entity_poly.entity_id
_entity_poly.type
_entity_poly.pdbx_seq_one_letter_code
_entity_poly.pdbx_strand_id
1 'polypeptide(L)'
;MIHPSVSESLDHAAPDAGDIRRVREPFALVADGQSQARAGDERIVATVASSRPSLGWKIAPELGPRGADAFEVEVRDSSGLPFWGSGIIASDATEVTIARELAAHSLYEWRVRVTDDGGQWSPWAAAALETGPLAYSDWQARWLSVPHRALVSTPFHLTRPIVRARLYVTAQGLVRARVNADTINSDRMDPTRTDFVRALFRSYDVTASLASGENVLELVTGLGEWARTGEAPRVLAELVVWHDDGTTTRIAPGANSAVTESEVTIDEPFYLERHDSRALSAAATPLPAPVVLDAAATPASPATPPTNVASDPTPPLRTVQTFTPTQIGRTAGSRVFDVGVNIAGRSRLVLGRNVPAGTVVSVLHGEHIGPDGHIDTTNLTMPYDHGRERQLTQYVTGGVAGEAHEPWFAYYGFRYLEVRGLAEDADVSVTAYSMHTALQASGTLRTDSPTIDRLLAVAARTLLNNVHGVPEDCPTREQAAWTGDTASVAEYELAAFDSARFLDKWIADLETSQQADGQLPAISPDLHATRMPSDPVWGSALHRMLRGHLLHYGDLRLVRRALPALRRWADFQLGCADGDGIISRSPISYGHDWLALEQTPPPIHHTGAVIDCLLALADLEEATGDADAAAHRRASADELRASARRAFFDPATGTFGNGSQGSYAIAIEAGILTGHEALNAGERLVRLVRQRGNRVSSGFATTRSVVRALTMLGASQLVYDILQQPEEPGIGAMLSSGPGTFWECWWIDPSNTGTGSLNHVGLGGPFAAWAWEALAGLRPTAPGYTRFRVAPQFIDDVSRLELRTETVRGEVAAGYTRSGSRARVEITVPPGSECTLAFVGRADEILQPGTHVIDVEMAASPASPPSSSARPSRASVAPTAADVVGSRTLLAESRVVAGRGDPHIETLETLRCMPVPHEQADHAVLKIVGTAHGLSDEAPTVTVTPHAAVPLAGVTFVYALIDQCIEGPERTATPVLLLHLSDGTTLRGSSTGWPAGWNRVAVDTRHLGRNVEVTALEVGLEYGDEPADNALAVYPSENGIRTGFHLGEVGFSTSARTW
;
A
#
# COMPACT_ATOMS: atom_id res chain seq x y z
N MET A 1 7.77 -4.10 29.25
CA MET A 1 8.03 -5.54 29.48
C MET A 1 6.76 -6.17 30.03
N ILE A 2 5.99 -6.86 29.20
CA ILE A 2 4.84 -7.68 29.61
C ILE A 2 4.97 -9.00 28.84
N HIS A 3 5.26 -10.07 29.56
CA HIS A 3 5.17 -11.45 29.09
C HIS A 3 3.69 -11.88 29.08
N PRO A 4 3.21 -12.63 28.07
CA PRO A 4 2.10 -13.53 28.24
C PRO A 4 2.64 -14.92 28.60
N SER A 5 2.32 -15.35 29.81
CA SER A 5 2.47 -16.73 30.28
C SER A 5 1.38 -17.62 29.66
N VAL A 6 1.79 -18.56 28.81
CA VAL A 6 1.08 -19.84 28.64
C VAL A 6 2.15 -20.91 28.59
N SER A 7 2.46 -21.51 29.75
CA SER A 7 3.23 -22.73 29.83
C SER A 7 2.26 -23.91 29.76
N GLU A 8 2.09 -24.49 28.57
CA GLU A 8 1.71 -25.90 28.50
C GLU A 8 3.00 -26.70 28.28
N SER A 9 3.26 -27.61 29.23
CA SER A 9 4.41 -28.49 29.25
C SER A 9 4.35 -29.46 28.06
N LEU A 10 5.23 -29.27 27.08
CA LEU A 10 5.60 -30.32 26.13
C LEU A 10 6.65 -31.21 26.79
N ASP A 11 6.18 -32.24 27.51
CA ASP A 11 7.04 -33.37 27.87
C ASP A 11 7.36 -34.16 26.59
N HIS A 12 8.56 -33.95 26.07
CA HIS A 12 9.13 -34.77 25.01
C HIS A 12 9.50 -36.15 25.56
N ALA A 13 8.59 -37.12 25.42
CA ALA A 13 8.99 -38.52 25.38
C ALA A 13 9.64 -38.80 24.02
N ALA A 14 10.90 -39.26 24.04
CA ALA A 14 11.60 -39.74 22.85
C ALA A 14 10.81 -40.91 22.23
N PRO A 15 10.56 -40.93 20.91
CA PRO A 15 9.89 -42.07 20.29
C PRO A 15 10.87 -43.24 20.18
N ASP A 16 10.45 -44.38 20.74
CA ASP A 16 11.05 -45.68 20.53
C ASP A 16 11.21 -45.97 19.03
N ALA A 17 12.38 -46.46 18.66
CA ALA A 17 12.73 -46.87 17.31
C ALA A 17 11.97 -48.16 16.94
N GLY A 18 10.75 -48.00 16.43
CA GLY A 18 9.98 -49.10 15.87
C GLY A 18 8.50 -48.81 15.79
N ASP A 19 8.07 -47.96 14.85
CA ASP A 19 6.68 -48.01 14.40
C ASP A 19 6.53 -47.62 12.92
N ILE A 20 5.60 -48.30 12.28
CA ILE A 20 5.37 -48.37 10.82
C ILE A 20 5.14 -46.95 10.26
N ARG A 21 5.80 -46.59 9.14
CA ARG A 21 5.51 -45.36 8.37
C ARG A 21 4.02 -45.33 7.99
N ARG A 22 3.18 -44.73 8.83
CA ARG A 22 1.78 -44.46 8.48
C ARG A 22 1.76 -43.20 7.63
N VAL A 23 1.41 -43.38 6.35
CA VAL A 23 1.06 -42.33 5.40
C VAL A 23 0.00 -41.43 6.06
N ARG A 24 0.33 -40.16 6.36
CA ARG A 24 -0.63 -39.20 6.92
C ARG A 24 -1.59 -38.73 5.83
N GLU A 25 -2.80 -38.37 6.23
CA GLU A 25 -3.77 -37.76 5.31
C GLU A 25 -3.34 -36.35 4.88
N PRO A 26 -3.79 -35.87 3.71
CA PRO A 26 -3.64 -34.47 3.33
C PRO A 26 -4.28 -33.54 4.37
N PHE A 27 -3.76 -32.32 4.52
CA PHE A 27 -4.27 -31.35 5.49
C PHE A 27 -4.43 -29.96 4.86
N ALA A 28 -4.97 -29.00 5.63
CA ALA A 28 -5.22 -27.64 5.16
C ALA A 28 -6.00 -27.59 3.83
N LEU A 29 -7.08 -28.37 3.75
CA LEU A 29 -7.95 -28.45 2.58
C LEU A 29 -8.63 -27.08 2.30
N VAL A 30 -8.56 -26.63 1.05
CA VAL A 30 -9.10 -25.35 0.60
C VAL A 30 -9.90 -25.49 -0.69
N ALA A 31 -10.85 -24.59 -0.93
CA ALA A 31 -11.54 -24.40 -2.20
C ALA A 31 -11.42 -22.94 -2.64
N ASP A 32 -11.02 -22.70 -3.89
CA ASP A 32 -10.60 -21.39 -4.43
C ASP A 32 -9.58 -20.69 -3.49
N GLY A 33 -8.66 -21.48 -2.92
CA GLY A 33 -7.68 -21.00 -1.94
C GLY A 33 -8.24 -20.61 -0.57
N GLN A 34 -9.56 -20.76 -0.34
CA GLN A 34 -10.20 -20.48 0.94
C GLN A 34 -10.41 -21.75 1.77
N SER A 35 -9.99 -21.74 3.03
CA SER A 35 -10.43 -22.75 3.99
C SER A 35 -11.93 -22.63 4.21
N GLN A 36 -12.62 -23.76 4.16
CA GLN A 36 -14.06 -23.87 4.42
C GLN A 36 -14.35 -24.20 5.90
N ALA A 37 -13.29 -24.39 6.70
CA ALA A 37 -13.41 -24.58 8.14
C ALA A 37 -13.80 -23.25 8.81
N ARG A 38 -14.79 -23.29 9.70
CA ARG A 38 -15.24 -22.14 10.47
C ARG A 38 -14.78 -22.26 11.91
N ALA A 39 -14.33 -21.16 12.51
CA ALA A 39 -14.22 -21.08 13.96
C ALA A 39 -15.64 -21.12 14.58
N GLY A 40 -15.77 -21.62 15.81
CA GLY A 40 -17.08 -21.90 16.43
C GLY A 40 -18.04 -20.70 16.52
N ASP A 41 -17.49 -19.48 16.60
CA ASP A 41 -18.28 -18.24 16.71
C ASP A 41 -18.30 -17.41 15.41
N GLU A 42 -17.71 -17.92 14.31
CA GLU A 42 -17.63 -17.19 13.05
C GLU A 42 -18.92 -17.29 12.21
N ARG A 43 -19.57 -16.14 11.99
CA ARG A 43 -20.78 -16.04 11.15
C ARG A 43 -20.48 -16.03 9.66
N ILE A 44 -19.27 -15.68 9.23
CA ILE A 44 -18.95 -15.70 7.80
C ILE A 44 -18.95 -17.12 7.28
N VAL A 45 -19.51 -17.27 6.10
CA VAL A 45 -19.48 -18.48 5.32
C VAL A 45 -18.61 -18.23 4.10
N ALA A 46 -17.46 -18.90 4.02
CA ALA A 46 -16.71 -18.93 2.78
C ALA A 46 -17.58 -19.59 1.70
N THR A 47 -17.77 -18.89 0.58
CA THR A 47 -18.45 -19.43 -0.61
C THR A 47 -17.49 -19.35 -1.77
N VAL A 48 -17.42 -20.41 -2.58
CA VAL A 48 -16.58 -20.39 -3.78
C VAL A 48 -17.09 -19.35 -4.78
N ALA A 49 -16.15 -18.78 -5.54
CA ALA A 49 -16.41 -17.70 -6.48
C ALA A 49 -16.70 -18.20 -7.90
N SER A 50 -16.45 -19.49 -8.17
CA SER A 50 -16.61 -20.12 -9.49
C SER A 50 -17.56 -21.32 -9.42
N SER A 51 -18.30 -21.56 -10.50
CA SER A 51 -19.06 -22.80 -10.70
C SER A 51 -18.15 -24.02 -10.91
N ARG A 52 -16.87 -23.80 -11.19
CA ARG A 52 -15.82 -24.81 -11.31
C ARG A 52 -14.64 -24.42 -10.43
N PRO A 53 -14.77 -24.55 -9.10
CA PRO A 53 -13.73 -24.10 -8.19
C PRO A 53 -12.51 -25.03 -8.24
N SER A 54 -11.37 -24.51 -7.80
CA SER A 54 -10.15 -25.29 -7.58
C SER A 54 -10.09 -25.79 -6.14
N LEU A 55 -9.83 -27.07 -5.96
CA LEU A 55 -9.64 -27.71 -4.65
C LEU A 55 -8.15 -27.88 -4.41
N GLY A 56 -7.65 -27.50 -3.23
CA GLY A 56 -6.23 -27.57 -2.88
C GLY A 56 -5.98 -28.19 -1.51
N TRP A 57 -4.78 -28.74 -1.30
CA TRP A 57 -4.38 -29.39 -0.04
C TRP A 57 -2.87 -29.27 0.20
N LYS A 58 -2.44 -29.54 1.44
CA LYS A 58 -1.03 -29.70 1.81
C LYS A 58 -0.69 -31.15 2.09
N ILE A 59 0.58 -31.50 1.89
CA ILE A 59 1.14 -32.85 2.01
C ILE A 59 2.12 -32.85 3.18
N ALA A 60 2.03 -33.87 4.04
CA ALA A 60 2.87 -33.98 5.23
C ALA A 60 4.32 -34.38 4.85
N PRO A 61 5.36 -33.80 5.48
CA PRO A 61 6.77 -34.11 5.16
C PRO A 61 7.15 -35.59 5.29
N GLU A 62 6.43 -36.35 6.10
CA GLU A 62 6.67 -37.78 6.33
C GLU A 62 6.35 -38.67 5.12
N LEU A 63 5.73 -38.11 4.07
CA LEU A 63 5.36 -38.83 2.83
C LEU A 63 6.52 -39.02 1.85
N GLY A 64 7.65 -38.36 2.08
CA GLY A 64 8.88 -38.53 1.30
C GLY A 64 9.42 -37.20 0.74
N PRO A 65 10.69 -37.16 0.32
CA PRO A 65 11.33 -35.94 -0.19
C PRO A 65 10.69 -35.38 -1.46
N ARG A 66 10.01 -36.20 -2.27
CA ARG A 66 9.32 -35.74 -3.50
C ARG A 66 7.90 -35.26 -3.26
N GLY A 67 7.28 -35.61 -2.14
CA GLY A 67 5.85 -35.41 -1.92
C GLY A 67 5.02 -36.60 -2.39
N ALA A 68 3.95 -36.34 -3.16
CA ALA A 68 3.06 -37.38 -3.66
C ALA A 68 3.28 -37.70 -5.14
N ASP A 69 3.19 -38.97 -5.51
CA ASP A 69 3.30 -39.44 -6.91
C ASP A 69 1.94 -39.45 -7.65
N ALA A 70 0.84 -39.52 -6.91
CA ALA A 70 -0.51 -39.50 -7.43
C ALA A 70 -1.52 -38.99 -6.40
N PHE A 71 -2.66 -38.52 -6.87
CA PHE A 71 -3.79 -38.13 -6.02
C PHE A 71 -5.13 -38.61 -6.59
N GLU A 72 -6.14 -38.65 -5.73
CA GLU A 72 -7.53 -38.89 -6.09
C GLU A 72 -8.45 -37.98 -5.26
N VAL A 73 -9.42 -37.35 -5.94
CA VAL A 73 -10.43 -36.48 -5.35
C VAL A 73 -11.83 -37.00 -5.68
N GLU A 74 -12.71 -37.01 -4.68
CA GLU A 74 -14.14 -37.25 -4.84
C GLU A 74 -14.95 -36.09 -4.29
N VAL A 75 -16.02 -35.72 -5.00
CA VAL A 75 -17.01 -34.72 -4.58
C VAL A 75 -18.38 -35.38 -4.54
N ARG A 76 -19.13 -35.13 -3.47
CA ARG A 76 -20.49 -35.61 -3.21
C ARG A 76 -21.43 -34.42 -3.04
N ASP A 77 -22.66 -34.58 -3.48
CA ASP A 77 -23.70 -33.60 -3.21
C ASP A 77 -24.22 -33.70 -1.76
N SER A 78 -25.07 -32.75 -1.36
CA SER A 78 -25.69 -32.73 -0.03
C SER A 78 -26.50 -33.97 0.37
N SER A 79 -26.84 -34.86 -0.56
CA SER A 79 -27.50 -36.14 -0.27
C SER A 79 -26.50 -37.29 -0.05
N GLY A 80 -25.20 -37.02 -0.18
CA GLY A 80 -24.12 -38.00 -0.06
C GLY A 80 -23.85 -38.79 -1.35
N LEU A 81 -24.56 -38.47 -2.45
CA LEU A 81 -24.40 -39.14 -3.74
C LEU A 81 -23.14 -38.63 -4.46
N PRO A 82 -22.41 -39.51 -5.19
CA PRO A 82 -21.26 -39.09 -5.99
C PRO A 82 -21.66 -38.04 -7.04
N PHE A 83 -20.98 -36.90 -7.02
CA PHE A 83 -21.22 -35.78 -7.92
C PHE A 83 -20.13 -35.67 -9.00
N TRP A 84 -18.86 -35.74 -8.58
CA TRP A 84 -17.70 -35.67 -9.46
C TRP A 84 -16.52 -36.43 -8.82
N GLY A 85 -15.57 -36.88 -9.64
CA GLY A 85 -14.30 -37.40 -9.17
C GLY A 85 -13.21 -37.18 -10.20
N SER A 86 -11.97 -36.98 -9.75
CA SER A 86 -10.81 -36.79 -10.63
C SER A 86 -10.37 -38.09 -11.31
N GLY A 87 -10.73 -39.23 -10.73
CA GLY A 87 -9.99 -40.48 -10.95
C GLY A 87 -8.58 -40.40 -10.35
N ILE A 88 -7.78 -41.44 -10.56
CA ILE A 88 -6.37 -41.46 -10.14
C ILE A 88 -5.57 -40.62 -11.15
N ILE A 89 -4.94 -39.55 -10.67
CA ILE A 89 -4.06 -38.68 -11.47
C ILE A 89 -2.63 -38.90 -11.00
N ALA A 90 -1.75 -39.34 -11.90
CA ALA A 90 -0.31 -39.46 -11.65
C ALA A 90 0.36 -38.08 -11.77
N SER A 91 0.43 -37.36 -10.65
CA SER A 91 0.98 -36.01 -10.55
C SER A 91 1.27 -35.67 -9.10
N ASP A 92 2.27 -34.82 -8.89
CA ASP A 92 2.66 -34.18 -7.64
C ASP A 92 1.91 -32.86 -7.36
N ALA A 93 0.91 -32.53 -8.19
CA ALA A 93 0.10 -31.34 -7.99
C ALA A 93 -0.70 -31.41 -6.69
N THR A 94 -0.79 -30.27 -6.01
CA THR A 94 -1.53 -30.10 -4.76
C THR A 94 -2.84 -29.34 -4.95
N GLU A 95 -3.31 -29.26 -6.19
CA GLU A 95 -4.59 -28.64 -6.56
C GLU A 95 -5.24 -29.37 -7.75
N VAL A 96 -6.58 -29.32 -7.82
CA VAL A 96 -7.37 -29.79 -8.97
C VAL A 96 -8.64 -28.98 -9.15
N THR A 97 -8.98 -28.63 -10.39
CA THR A 97 -10.25 -27.94 -10.71
C THR A 97 -11.37 -28.94 -10.92
N ILE A 98 -12.53 -28.69 -10.30
CA ILE A 98 -13.74 -29.48 -10.54
C ILE A 98 -14.21 -29.26 -11.98
N ALA A 99 -14.20 -30.33 -12.79
CA ALA A 99 -14.55 -30.21 -14.21
C ALA A 99 -16.07 -30.12 -14.48
N ARG A 100 -16.90 -30.34 -13.46
CA ARG A 100 -18.36 -30.28 -13.52
C ARG A 100 -18.87 -29.03 -12.80
N GLU A 101 -19.81 -28.33 -13.41
CA GLU A 101 -20.39 -27.12 -12.83
C GLU A 101 -21.23 -27.43 -11.59
N LEU A 102 -20.89 -26.75 -10.50
CA LEU A 102 -21.66 -26.74 -9.26
C LEU A 102 -22.91 -25.86 -9.44
N ALA A 103 -23.98 -26.25 -8.76
CA ALA A 103 -25.18 -25.42 -8.66
C ALA A 103 -24.96 -24.30 -7.65
N ALA A 104 -25.57 -23.13 -7.88
CA ALA A 104 -25.61 -22.05 -6.90
C ALA A 104 -26.36 -22.49 -5.63
N HIS A 105 -26.10 -21.81 -4.50
CA HIS A 105 -26.82 -22.01 -3.22
C HIS A 105 -26.83 -23.46 -2.70
N SER A 106 -25.74 -24.19 -2.92
CA SER A 106 -25.63 -25.64 -2.70
C SER A 106 -24.49 -25.99 -1.76
N LEU A 107 -24.61 -27.16 -1.11
CA LEU A 107 -23.58 -27.73 -0.24
C LEU A 107 -23.04 -29.02 -0.86
N TYR A 108 -21.73 -29.16 -0.82
CA TYR A 108 -21.00 -30.33 -1.27
C TYR A 108 -20.04 -30.79 -0.19
N GLU A 109 -19.72 -32.08 -0.19
CA GLU A 109 -18.61 -32.64 0.55
C GLU A 109 -17.56 -33.13 -0.43
N TRP A 110 -16.29 -32.91 -0.15
CA TRP A 110 -15.21 -33.45 -0.97
C TRP A 110 -14.15 -34.08 -0.10
N ARG A 111 -13.40 -35.00 -0.71
CA ARG A 111 -12.30 -35.68 -0.05
C ARG A 111 -11.14 -35.92 -1.00
N VAL A 112 -9.93 -35.93 -0.46
CA VAL A 112 -8.69 -36.17 -1.20
C VAL A 112 -7.81 -37.20 -0.48
N ARG A 113 -7.13 -38.02 -1.26
CA ARG A 113 -6.03 -38.87 -0.82
C ARG A 113 -4.87 -38.79 -1.80
N VAL A 114 -3.66 -39.07 -1.30
CA VAL A 114 -2.42 -39.02 -2.07
C VAL A 114 -1.60 -40.30 -1.88
N THR A 115 -0.66 -40.60 -2.77
CA THR A 115 0.30 -41.71 -2.57
C THR A 115 1.63 -41.20 -2.03
N ASP A 116 2.34 -42.00 -1.24
CA ASP A 116 3.76 -41.77 -0.92
C ASP A 116 4.70 -42.21 -2.06
N ASP A 117 6.01 -41.99 -1.90
CA ASP A 117 7.08 -42.45 -2.84
C ASP A 117 7.09 -43.98 -3.08
N GLY A 118 6.41 -44.75 -2.21
CA GLY A 118 6.28 -46.20 -2.29
C GLY A 118 4.98 -46.65 -2.98
N GLY A 119 4.14 -45.71 -3.43
CA GLY A 119 2.84 -45.96 -4.04
C GLY A 119 1.73 -46.35 -3.06
N GLN A 120 1.93 -46.17 -1.75
CA GLN A 120 0.90 -46.43 -0.73
C GLN A 120 -0.04 -45.24 -0.58
N TRP A 121 -1.34 -45.49 -0.63
CA TRP A 121 -2.37 -44.46 -0.45
C TRP A 121 -2.50 -44.00 1.01
N SER A 122 -2.69 -42.69 1.18
CA SER A 122 -3.06 -42.07 2.45
C SER A 122 -4.51 -42.41 2.82
N PRO A 123 -4.90 -42.23 4.10
CA PRO A 123 -6.31 -42.02 4.44
C PRO A 123 -6.90 -40.84 3.65
N TRP A 124 -8.22 -40.83 3.54
CA TRP A 124 -8.96 -39.73 2.93
C TRP A 124 -9.11 -38.58 3.92
N ALA A 125 -8.67 -37.39 3.53
CA ALA A 125 -9.03 -36.14 4.20
C ALA A 125 -10.30 -35.59 3.55
N ALA A 126 -11.22 -35.04 4.34
CA ALA A 126 -12.50 -34.53 3.85
C ALA A 126 -12.79 -33.10 4.34
N ALA A 127 -13.50 -32.33 3.51
CA ALA A 127 -13.96 -30.99 3.84
C ALA A 127 -15.31 -30.70 3.15
N ALA A 128 -16.04 -29.72 3.67
CA ALA A 128 -17.24 -29.20 3.03
C ALA A 128 -16.90 -28.08 2.02
N LEU A 129 -17.82 -27.83 1.10
CA LEU A 129 -17.75 -26.79 0.08
C LEU A 129 -19.14 -26.18 -0.10
N GLU A 130 -19.29 -24.86 0.06
CA GLU A 130 -20.57 -24.16 -0.11
C GLU A 130 -20.52 -23.19 -1.29
N THR A 131 -21.57 -23.17 -2.11
CA THR A 131 -21.76 -22.19 -3.19
C THR A 131 -22.81 -21.15 -2.77
N GLY A 132 -22.53 -19.88 -3.05
CA GLY A 132 -23.51 -18.79 -3.01
C GLY A 132 -24.15 -18.59 -4.38
N PRO A 133 -24.60 -17.36 -4.70
CA PRO A 133 -24.74 -16.91 -6.07
C PRO A 133 -23.40 -17.00 -6.82
N LEU A 134 -23.39 -17.57 -8.02
CA LEU A 134 -22.19 -17.74 -8.87
C LEU A 134 -22.20 -16.76 -10.05
N ALA A 135 -23.38 -16.28 -10.43
CA ALA A 135 -23.59 -15.20 -11.40
C ALA A 135 -24.72 -14.27 -10.93
N TYR A 136 -24.82 -13.08 -11.53
CA TYR A 136 -25.90 -12.14 -11.22
C TYR A 136 -27.30 -12.72 -11.46
N SER A 137 -27.45 -13.64 -12.42
CA SER A 137 -28.72 -14.33 -12.69
C SER A 137 -29.19 -15.26 -11.57
N ASP A 138 -28.31 -15.63 -10.62
CA ASP A 138 -28.67 -16.46 -9.46
C ASP A 138 -29.34 -15.63 -8.34
N TRP A 139 -29.26 -14.30 -8.43
CA TRP A 139 -29.93 -13.38 -7.52
C TRP A 139 -31.36 -13.13 -7.98
N GLN A 140 -32.32 -13.21 -7.05
CA GLN A 140 -33.65 -12.62 -7.21
C GLN A 140 -33.65 -11.17 -6.75
N ALA A 141 -32.78 -10.83 -5.79
CA ALA A 141 -32.51 -9.46 -5.40
C ALA A 141 -32.05 -8.60 -6.58
N ARG A 142 -32.35 -7.32 -6.50
CA ARG A 142 -31.94 -6.30 -7.48
C ARG A 142 -31.15 -5.23 -6.75
N TRP A 143 -30.23 -4.57 -7.45
CA TRP A 143 -29.56 -3.39 -6.91
C TRP A 143 -30.56 -2.31 -6.54
N LEU A 144 -30.48 -1.83 -5.30
CA LEU A 144 -31.27 -0.73 -4.80
C LEU A 144 -30.38 0.47 -4.53
N SER A 145 -30.71 1.62 -5.13
CA SER A 145 -30.25 2.91 -4.64
C SER A 145 -31.12 3.33 -3.45
N VAL A 146 -30.47 3.72 -2.36
CA VAL A 146 -31.14 4.10 -1.11
C VAL A 146 -30.67 5.48 -0.67
N PRO A 147 -31.53 6.29 -0.01
CA PRO A 147 -31.08 7.54 0.57
C PRO A 147 -29.90 7.31 1.52
N HIS A 148 -28.93 8.22 1.52
CA HIS A 148 -27.75 8.14 2.40
C HIS A 148 -28.17 8.11 3.87
N ARG A 149 -27.57 7.20 4.66
CA ARG A 149 -27.83 7.00 6.10
C ARG A 149 -29.25 6.53 6.42
N ALA A 150 -29.95 5.97 5.45
CA ALA A 150 -31.29 5.43 5.68
C ALA A 150 -31.26 4.02 6.29
N LEU A 151 -32.24 3.73 7.13
CA LEU A 151 -32.62 2.39 7.55
C LEU A 151 -33.66 1.83 6.58
N VAL A 152 -33.30 0.77 5.87
CA VAL A 152 -34.20 -0.01 5.02
C VAL A 152 -34.68 -1.22 5.80
N SER A 153 -35.98 -1.31 6.04
CA SER A 153 -36.62 -2.39 6.80
C SER A 153 -37.51 -3.24 5.90
N THR A 154 -37.27 -4.55 5.90
CA THR A 154 -37.98 -5.54 5.11
C THR A 154 -38.55 -6.61 6.03
N PRO A 155 -39.82 -6.47 6.49
CA PRO A 155 -40.50 -7.50 7.26
C PRO A 155 -40.89 -8.68 6.38
N PHE A 156 -40.84 -9.88 6.94
CA PHE A 156 -41.23 -11.12 6.27
C PHE A 156 -41.70 -12.16 7.29
N HIS A 157 -42.43 -13.17 6.81
CA HIS A 157 -43.03 -14.19 7.66
C HIS A 157 -42.58 -15.59 7.26
N LEU A 158 -42.11 -16.40 8.21
CA LEU A 158 -41.64 -17.78 8.00
C LEU A 158 -42.53 -18.78 8.74
N THR A 159 -43.28 -19.59 8.00
CA THR A 159 -44.15 -20.63 8.57
C THR A 159 -43.52 -22.02 8.61
N ARG A 160 -42.55 -22.28 7.74
CA ARG A 160 -41.90 -23.60 7.62
C ARG A 160 -40.69 -23.72 8.55
N PRO A 161 -40.37 -24.92 9.06
CA PRO A 161 -39.16 -25.16 9.84
C PRO A 161 -37.90 -24.71 9.10
N ILE A 162 -36.97 -24.08 9.82
CA ILE A 162 -35.71 -23.56 9.27
C ILE A 162 -34.61 -24.59 9.50
N VAL A 163 -33.96 -25.05 8.44
CA VAL A 163 -32.78 -25.94 8.51
C VAL A 163 -31.50 -25.13 8.44
N ARG A 164 -31.48 -24.13 7.55
CA ARG A 164 -30.31 -23.31 7.26
C ARG A 164 -30.77 -21.95 6.75
N ALA A 165 -30.03 -20.89 7.04
CA ALA A 165 -30.21 -19.59 6.40
C ALA A 165 -28.89 -18.89 6.12
N ARG A 166 -28.85 -18.15 5.00
CA ARG A 166 -27.70 -17.36 4.55
C ARG A 166 -28.14 -15.98 4.13
N LEU A 167 -27.48 -14.95 4.64
CA LEU A 167 -27.57 -13.59 4.12
C LEU A 167 -26.37 -13.34 3.20
N TYR A 168 -26.64 -13.14 1.92
CA TYR A 168 -25.66 -12.66 0.94
C TYR A 168 -25.82 -11.15 0.82
N VAL A 169 -24.76 -10.39 1.06
CA VAL A 169 -24.85 -8.92 1.10
C VAL A 169 -23.61 -8.25 0.52
N THR A 170 -23.84 -7.21 -0.29
CA THR A 170 -22.84 -6.27 -0.78
C THR A 170 -23.44 -4.88 -0.92
N ALA A 171 -22.58 -3.88 -1.08
CA ALA A 171 -22.95 -2.48 -1.30
C ALA A 171 -21.94 -1.77 -2.22
N GLN A 172 -22.40 -0.75 -2.95
CA GLN A 172 -21.53 0.33 -3.41
C GLN A 172 -21.64 1.43 -2.36
N GLY A 173 -20.62 1.50 -1.50
CA GLY A 173 -20.69 2.12 -0.17
C GLY A 173 -20.35 1.08 0.91
N LEU A 174 -20.90 1.26 2.10
CA LEU A 174 -20.79 0.32 3.22
C LEU A 174 -22.18 -0.08 3.72
N VAL A 175 -22.29 -1.23 4.40
CA VAL A 175 -23.57 -1.73 4.92
C VAL A 175 -23.44 -2.35 6.31
N ARG A 176 -24.37 -1.96 7.19
CA ARG A 176 -24.65 -2.60 8.48
C ARG A 176 -25.93 -3.40 8.35
N ALA A 177 -25.87 -4.71 8.60
CA ALA A 177 -27.02 -5.61 8.49
C ALA A 177 -27.51 -6.07 9.88
N ARG A 178 -28.83 -6.09 10.07
CA ARG A 178 -29.49 -6.69 11.24
C ARG A 178 -30.58 -7.67 10.81
N VAL A 179 -30.73 -8.76 11.57
CA VAL A 179 -31.86 -9.70 11.46
C VAL A 179 -32.47 -9.84 12.85
N ASN A 180 -33.74 -9.47 13.01
CA ASN A 180 -34.44 -9.52 14.31
C ASN A 180 -33.65 -8.85 15.46
N ALA A 181 -33.14 -7.64 15.22
CA ALA A 181 -32.26 -6.86 16.10
C ALA A 181 -30.83 -7.41 16.32
N ASP A 182 -30.51 -8.62 15.86
CA ASP A 182 -29.16 -9.17 15.90
C ASP A 182 -28.30 -8.53 14.80
N THR A 183 -27.20 -7.88 15.19
CA THR A 183 -26.29 -7.22 14.23
C THR A 183 -25.32 -8.24 13.64
N ILE A 184 -25.46 -8.48 12.34
CA ILE A 184 -24.83 -9.62 11.67
C ILE A 184 -23.32 -9.43 11.48
N ASN A 185 -22.88 -8.21 11.18
CA ASN A 185 -21.49 -7.91 10.82
C ASN A 185 -20.80 -6.92 11.79
N SER A 186 -21.22 -6.88 13.05
CA SER A 186 -20.88 -5.83 14.05
C SER A 186 -19.41 -5.41 14.13
N ASP A 187 -18.47 -6.34 14.00
CA ASP A 187 -17.03 -6.13 14.13
C ASP A 187 -16.31 -5.85 12.79
N ARG A 188 -17.07 -5.59 11.71
CA ARG A 188 -16.61 -5.56 10.32
C ARG A 188 -17.03 -4.29 9.57
N MET A 189 -16.34 -4.08 8.45
CA MET A 189 -16.61 -3.06 7.45
C MET A 189 -16.84 -3.72 6.10
N ASP A 190 -18.09 -4.02 5.80
CA ASP A 190 -18.47 -4.67 4.55
C ASP A 190 -19.14 -3.70 3.57
N PRO A 191 -19.01 -3.96 2.27
CA PRO A 191 -18.11 -4.96 1.67
C PRO A 191 -16.67 -4.48 1.55
N THR A 192 -15.78 -5.36 1.13
CA THR A 192 -14.44 -4.98 0.67
C THR A 192 -14.53 -4.04 -0.53
N ARG A 193 -13.81 -2.92 -0.48
CA ARG A 193 -13.75 -1.88 -1.54
C ARG A 193 -13.36 -2.48 -2.88
N THR A 194 -14.03 -2.10 -3.97
CA THR A 194 -13.63 -2.39 -5.36
C THR A 194 -13.86 -1.18 -6.25
N ASP A 195 -13.40 -1.25 -7.50
CA ASP A 195 -13.85 -0.35 -8.57
C ASP A 195 -15.37 -0.45 -8.78
N PHE A 196 -16.00 0.58 -9.35
CA PHE A 196 -17.46 0.63 -9.56
C PHE A 196 -17.97 -0.38 -10.59
N VAL A 197 -17.07 -0.96 -11.40
CA VAL A 197 -17.40 -1.97 -12.43
C VAL A 197 -17.55 -3.39 -11.89
N ARG A 198 -17.29 -3.63 -10.60
CA ARG A 198 -17.59 -4.89 -9.91
C ARG A 198 -18.04 -4.67 -8.47
N ALA A 199 -18.57 -5.71 -7.85
CA ALA A 199 -18.85 -5.73 -6.42
C ALA A 199 -18.48 -7.09 -5.82
N LEU A 200 -18.05 -7.09 -4.56
CA LEU A 200 -17.77 -8.30 -3.80
C LEU A 200 -18.81 -8.46 -2.69
N PHE A 201 -19.42 -9.64 -2.57
CA PHE A 201 -20.38 -9.94 -1.51
C PHE A 201 -19.80 -10.85 -0.44
N ARG A 202 -20.33 -10.69 0.78
CA ARG A 202 -20.09 -11.63 1.89
C ARG A 202 -21.34 -12.46 2.15
N SER A 203 -21.09 -13.69 2.58
CA SER A 203 -22.13 -14.65 2.97
C SER A 203 -22.10 -14.82 4.49
N TYR A 204 -23.24 -14.67 5.15
CA TYR A 204 -23.38 -14.77 6.59
C TYR A 204 -24.36 -15.88 6.97
N ASP A 205 -23.98 -16.72 7.94
CA ASP A 205 -24.88 -17.64 8.60
C ASP A 205 -25.78 -16.87 9.57
N VAL A 206 -27.07 -16.82 9.24
CA VAL A 206 -28.09 -16.13 10.05
C VAL A 206 -29.15 -17.11 10.56
N THR A 207 -28.86 -18.41 10.52
CA THR A 207 -29.81 -19.47 10.88
C THR A 207 -30.35 -19.27 12.30
N ALA A 208 -29.47 -18.95 13.25
CA ALA A 208 -29.83 -18.73 14.66
C ALA A 208 -30.48 -17.36 14.93
N SER A 209 -30.41 -16.41 13.98
CA SER A 209 -31.01 -15.08 14.12
C SER A 209 -32.48 -15.04 13.70
N LEU A 210 -32.99 -16.10 13.07
CA LEU A 210 -34.36 -16.20 12.58
C LEU A 210 -35.30 -16.87 13.59
N ALA A 211 -36.57 -16.48 13.54
CA ALA A 211 -37.65 -17.06 14.33
C ALA A 211 -38.73 -17.66 13.41
N SER A 212 -39.55 -18.56 13.94
CA SER A 212 -40.81 -18.91 13.30
C SER A 212 -41.80 -17.74 13.44
N GLY A 213 -42.51 -17.42 12.36
CA GLY A 213 -43.43 -16.29 12.30
C GLY A 213 -42.78 -15.02 11.76
N GLU A 214 -43.05 -13.89 12.41
CA GLU A 214 -42.57 -12.57 11.98
C GLU A 214 -41.06 -12.43 12.15
N ASN A 215 -40.42 -11.90 11.11
CA ASN A 215 -39.01 -11.57 11.09
C ASN A 215 -38.80 -10.23 10.37
N VAL A 216 -37.65 -9.60 10.59
CA VAL A 216 -37.26 -8.38 9.87
C VAL A 216 -35.79 -8.45 9.46
N LEU A 217 -35.52 -8.06 8.21
CA LEU A 217 -34.19 -7.77 7.70
C LEU A 217 -34.04 -6.25 7.61
N GLU A 218 -32.98 -5.72 8.22
CA GLU A 218 -32.70 -4.30 8.28
C GLU A 218 -31.30 -4.00 7.76
N LEU A 219 -31.19 -2.98 6.90
CA LEU A 219 -29.93 -2.54 6.31
C LEU A 219 -29.77 -1.04 6.52
N VAL A 220 -28.61 -0.63 7.03
CA VAL A 220 -28.19 0.78 7.09
C VAL A 220 -26.97 0.95 6.20
N THR A 221 -26.99 1.93 5.31
CA THR A 221 -25.89 2.18 4.38
C THR A 221 -25.08 3.42 4.76
N GLY A 222 -23.76 3.30 4.64
CA GLY A 222 -22.81 4.40 4.67
C GLY A 222 -22.19 4.62 3.29
N LEU A 223 -21.55 5.76 3.08
CA LEU A 223 -20.84 6.04 1.83
C LEU A 223 -19.42 5.47 1.85
N GLY A 224 -18.66 5.70 2.92
CA GLY A 224 -17.21 5.49 2.88
C GLY A 224 -16.62 6.16 1.62
N GLU A 225 -15.65 5.51 0.98
CA GLU A 225 -15.00 6.01 -0.24
C GLU A 225 -15.93 6.18 -1.45
N TRP A 226 -17.12 5.56 -1.43
CA TRP A 226 -18.13 5.75 -2.48
C TRP A 226 -18.58 7.21 -2.58
N ALA A 227 -18.40 8.02 -1.53
CA ALA A 227 -18.66 9.45 -1.55
C ALA A 227 -17.96 10.18 -2.71
N ARG A 228 -16.78 9.69 -3.16
CA ARG A 228 -16.01 10.26 -4.28
C ARG A 228 -16.74 10.21 -5.63
N THR A 229 -17.71 9.32 -5.77
CA THR A 229 -18.50 9.18 -7.00
C THR A 229 -19.62 10.22 -7.11
N GLY A 230 -20.02 10.83 -5.99
CA GLY A 230 -21.21 11.68 -5.90
C GLY A 230 -22.55 10.93 -5.97
N GLU A 231 -22.52 9.60 -6.08
CA GLU A 231 -23.72 8.76 -6.16
C GLU A 231 -24.26 8.39 -4.78
N ALA A 232 -25.58 8.16 -4.71
CA ALA A 232 -26.21 7.58 -3.53
C ALA A 232 -25.67 6.16 -3.28
N PRO A 233 -25.63 5.68 -2.01
CA PRO A 233 -25.21 4.33 -1.72
C PRO A 233 -26.18 3.31 -2.32
N ARG A 234 -25.66 2.16 -2.71
CA ARG A 234 -26.45 1.07 -3.29
C ARG A 234 -26.23 -0.22 -2.55
N VAL A 235 -27.25 -1.05 -2.48
CA VAL A 235 -27.18 -2.35 -1.80
C VAL A 235 -27.77 -3.45 -2.67
N LEU A 236 -27.15 -4.63 -2.60
CA LEU A 236 -27.68 -5.88 -3.13
C LEU A 236 -27.62 -6.90 -1.98
N ALA A 237 -28.79 -7.34 -1.53
CA ALA A 237 -28.91 -8.23 -0.39
C ALA A 237 -29.99 -9.28 -0.62
N GLU A 238 -29.68 -10.54 -0.32
CA GLU A 238 -30.63 -11.65 -0.40
C GLU A 238 -30.44 -12.61 0.77
N LEU A 239 -31.52 -12.84 1.51
CA LEU A 239 -31.62 -13.86 2.53
C LEU A 239 -32.25 -15.12 1.91
N VAL A 240 -31.52 -16.23 1.94
CA VAL A 240 -31.99 -17.54 1.49
C VAL A 240 -32.17 -18.45 2.69
N VAL A 241 -33.35 -19.06 2.80
CA VAL A 241 -33.73 -19.97 3.90
C VAL A 241 -34.07 -21.33 3.30
N TRP A 242 -33.41 -22.39 3.77
CA TRP A 242 -33.69 -23.78 3.40
C TRP A 242 -34.54 -24.43 4.47
N HIS A 243 -35.56 -25.15 4.03
CA HIS A 243 -36.53 -25.85 4.88
C HIS A 243 -36.28 -27.37 4.88
N ASP A 244 -36.87 -28.06 5.85
CA ASP A 244 -36.75 -29.51 6.04
C ASP A 244 -37.46 -30.33 4.95
N ASP A 245 -38.45 -29.74 4.29
CA ASP A 245 -39.13 -30.29 3.11
C ASP A 245 -38.33 -30.16 1.80
N GLY A 246 -37.13 -29.57 1.86
CA GLY A 246 -36.25 -29.34 0.71
C GLY A 246 -36.57 -28.07 -0.10
N THR A 247 -37.61 -27.30 0.27
CA THR A 247 -37.91 -26.02 -0.37
C THR A 247 -37.01 -24.89 0.13
N THR A 248 -36.96 -23.79 -0.64
CA THR A 248 -36.25 -22.55 -0.23
C THR A 248 -37.19 -21.36 -0.23
N THR A 249 -37.00 -20.45 0.73
CA THR A 249 -37.61 -19.12 0.76
C THR A 249 -36.53 -18.08 0.54
N ARG A 250 -36.77 -17.11 -0.34
CA ARG A 250 -35.84 -16.01 -0.62
C ARG A 250 -36.49 -14.68 -0.26
N ILE A 251 -35.73 -13.84 0.45
CA ILE A 251 -36.16 -12.52 0.91
C ILE A 251 -35.13 -11.52 0.44
N ALA A 252 -35.58 -10.49 -0.27
CA ALA A 252 -34.75 -9.39 -0.73
C ALA A 252 -35.45 -8.06 -0.43
N PRO A 253 -34.72 -7.03 0.02
CA PRO A 253 -35.24 -5.67 0.02
C PRO A 253 -35.67 -5.27 -1.40
N GLY A 254 -36.66 -4.39 -1.53
CA GLY A 254 -37.15 -3.93 -2.82
C GLY A 254 -37.78 -2.54 -2.76
N ALA A 255 -38.45 -2.13 -3.84
CA ALA A 255 -39.13 -0.83 -3.93
C ALA A 255 -40.23 -0.62 -2.86
N ASN A 256 -40.73 -1.71 -2.27
CA ASN A 256 -41.77 -1.68 -1.24
C ASN A 256 -41.21 -1.75 0.20
N SER A 257 -39.88 -1.79 0.36
CA SER A 257 -39.27 -1.74 1.70
C SER A 257 -39.56 -0.40 2.37
N ALA A 258 -39.78 -0.43 3.69
CA ALA A 258 -39.93 0.79 4.47
C ALA A 258 -38.55 1.47 4.63
N VAL A 259 -38.51 2.80 4.49
CA VAL A 259 -37.28 3.57 4.60
C VAL A 259 -37.48 4.71 5.60
N THR A 260 -36.58 4.79 6.56
CA THR A 260 -36.58 5.82 7.62
C THR A 260 -35.16 6.32 7.88
N GLU A 261 -35.02 7.40 8.65
CA GLU A 261 -33.72 7.81 9.17
C GLU A 261 -33.11 6.72 10.07
N SER A 262 -31.80 6.50 9.99
CA SER A 262 -31.09 5.59 10.89
C SER A 262 -30.53 6.32 12.13
N GLU A 263 -29.92 5.57 13.05
CA GLU A 263 -29.16 6.14 14.17
C GLU A 263 -27.90 6.88 13.72
N VAL A 264 -27.40 6.63 12.51
CA VAL A 264 -26.30 7.38 11.91
C VAL A 264 -26.87 8.65 11.28
N THR A 265 -26.64 9.80 11.91
CA THR A 265 -27.20 11.09 11.49
C THR A 265 -26.23 11.91 10.63
N ILE A 266 -24.92 11.67 10.76
CA ILE A 266 -23.86 12.21 9.90
C ILE A 266 -22.91 11.05 9.57
N ASP A 267 -22.52 10.97 8.30
CA ASP A 267 -21.54 10.04 7.77
C ASP A 267 -20.73 10.80 6.71
N GLU A 268 -19.63 11.39 7.14
CA GLU A 268 -18.67 12.09 6.31
C GLU A 268 -17.33 11.34 6.40
N PRO A 269 -16.99 10.51 5.39
CA PRO A 269 -15.74 9.76 5.34
C PRO A 269 -14.54 10.66 5.66
N PHE A 270 -13.58 10.17 6.44
CA PHE A 270 -12.41 10.91 6.97
C PHE A 270 -12.70 11.98 8.04
N TYR A 271 -13.91 12.51 8.14
CA TYR A 271 -14.18 13.68 8.97
C TYR A 271 -15.03 13.36 10.19
N LEU A 272 -16.32 13.09 9.99
CA LEU A 272 -17.28 13.00 11.08
C LEU A 272 -18.29 11.88 10.85
N GLU A 273 -18.35 10.95 11.80
CA GLU A 273 -19.50 10.08 11.95
C GLU A 273 -20.26 10.47 13.23
N ARG A 274 -21.58 10.67 13.11
CA ARG A 274 -22.43 11.03 14.25
C ARG A 274 -23.57 10.05 14.43
N HIS A 275 -23.70 9.55 15.66
CA HIS A 275 -24.81 8.69 16.08
C HIS A 275 -25.77 9.45 17.00
N ASP A 276 -27.07 9.32 16.74
CA ASP A 276 -28.13 9.79 17.63
C ASP A 276 -29.13 8.66 17.90
N SER A 277 -28.97 8.02 19.06
CA SER A 277 -29.82 6.91 19.51
C SER A 277 -31.31 7.26 19.60
N ARG A 278 -31.65 8.56 19.68
CA ARG A 278 -33.04 9.03 19.76
C ARG A 278 -33.72 9.05 18.38
N ALA A 279 -32.97 8.95 17.29
CA ALA A 279 -33.49 8.94 15.93
C ALA A 279 -34.39 7.72 15.65
N LEU A 280 -34.16 6.59 16.34
CA LEU A 280 -34.93 5.34 16.19
C LEU A 280 -36.30 5.34 16.91
N SER A 281 -36.77 6.49 17.39
CA SER A 281 -38.06 6.58 18.09
C SER A 281 -39.26 6.30 17.16
N ALA A 282 -40.43 6.04 17.72
CA ALA A 282 -41.69 5.82 16.96
C ALA A 282 -42.11 7.01 16.07
N ALA A 283 -41.40 8.14 16.14
CA ALA A 283 -41.58 9.33 15.31
C ALA A 283 -40.50 9.49 14.21
N ALA A 284 -39.72 8.44 13.91
CA ALA A 284 -38.70 8.47 12.86
C ALA A 284 -39.27 8.95 11.52
N THR A 285 -38.57 9.87 10.86
CA THR A 285 -39.03 10.49 9.63
C THR A 285 -39.02 9.48 8.48
N PRO A 286 -40.15 9.25 7.78
CA PRO A 286 -40.14 8.47 6.55
C PRO A 286 -39.29 9.15 5.47
N LEU A 287 -38.47 8.38 4.78
CA LEU A 287 -37.64 8.83 3.67
C LEU A 287 -38.18 8.32 2.32
N PRO A 288 -37.70 8.84 1.18
CA PRO A 288 -38.06 8.31 -0.12
C PRO A 288 -37.81 6.80 -0.23
N ALA A 289 -38.71 6.10 -0.93
CA ALA A 289 -38.60 4.66 -1.16
C ALA A 289 -37.32 4.31 -1.96
N PRO A 290 -36.80 3.07 -1.85
CA PRO A 290 -35.62 2.65 -2.60
C PRO A 290 -35.91 2.64 -4.10
N VAL A 291 -34.90 2.97 -4.90
CA VAL A 291 -34.99 2.92 -6.36
C VAL A 291 -34.30 1.66 -6.87
N VAL A 292 -35.04 0.80 -7.57
CA VAL A 292 -34.48 -0.39 -8.23
C VAL A 292 -33.69 0.04 -9.46
N LEU A 293 -32.45 -0.43 -9.57
CA LEU A 293 -31.57 -0.13 -10.69
C LEU A 293 -31.39 -1.35 -11.61
N ASP A 294 -31.17 -1.06 -12.89
CA ASP A 294 -30.70 -2.03 -13.87
C ASP A 294 -29.17 -2.11 -13.83
N ALA A 295 -28.64 -3.32 -13.77
CA ALA A 295 -27.21 -3.57 -13.76
C ALA A 295 -26.67 -3.83 -15.17
N ALA A 296 -25.40 -3.50 -15.39
CA ALA A 296 -24.70 -3.73 -16.65
C ALA A 296 -23.45 -4.59 -16.48
N ALA A 297 -23.12 -5.36 -17.51
CA ALA A 297 -21.88 -6.15 -17.54
C ALA A 297 -20.61 -5.28 -17.62
N THR A 298 -20.71 -4.12 -18.27
CA THR A 298 -19.62 -3.16 -18.44
C THR A 298 -20.13 -1.75 -18.13
N PRO A 299 -20.25 -1.38 -16.83
CA PRO A 299 -20.64 -0.04 -16.45
C PRO A 299 -19.65 1.00 -16.99
N ALA A 300 -20.16 2.04 -17.66
CA ALA A 300 -19.34 3.13 -18.19
C ALA A 300 -19.12 4.26 -17.18
N SER A 301 -19.87 4.27 -16.09
CA SER A 301 -19.76 5.26 -15.01
C SER A 301 -20.27 4.69 -13.68
N PRO A 302 -19.95 5.36 -12.56
CA PRO A 302 -20.49 4.99 -11.25
C PRO A 302 -22.02 5.02 -11.16
N ALA A 303 -22.74 5.68 -12.08
CA ALA A 303 -24.21 5.76 -12.08
C ALA A 303 -24.92 4.41 -12.33
N THR A 304 -24.21 3.43 -12.90
CA THR A 304 -24.77 2.11 -13.26
C THR A 304 -24.12 1.01 -12.42
N PRO A 305 -24.88 0.18 -11.69
CA PRO A 305 -24.32 -0.91 -10.92
C PRO A 305 -23.85 -2.08 -11.81
N PRO A 306 -22.90 -2.89 -11.36
CA PRO A 306 -22.36 -4.00 -12.14
C PRO A 306 -23.19 -5.28 -12.02
N THR A 307 -23.18 -6.11 -13.08
CA THR A 307 -23.55 -7.53 -12.98
C THR A 307 -22.36 -8.41 -12.58
N ASN A 308 -21.14 -7.87 -12.58
CA ASN A 308 -19.96 -8.56 -12.06
C ASN A 308 -19.98 -8.52 -10.53
N VAL A 309 -20.72 -9.45 -9.92
CA VAL A 309 -20.89 -9.58 -8.48
C VAL A 309 -20.40 -10.96 -8.07
N ALA A 310 -19.34 -11.01 -7.26
CA ALA A 310 -18.66 -12.25 -6.89
C ALA A 310 -18.49 -12.40 -5.37
N SER A 311 -18.33 -13.63 -4.91
CA SER A 311 -17.98 -13.91 -3.51
C SER A 311 -16.62 -13.28 -3.19
N ASP A 312 -16.52 -12.60 -2.06
CA ASP A 312 -15.26 -11.96 -1.66
C ASP A 312 -14.22 -13.00 -1.23
N PRO A 313 -13.08 -13.12 -1.95
CA PRO A 313 -12.07 -14.12 -1.67
C PRO A 313 -11.18 -13.75 -0.46
N THR A 314 -11.17 -12.49 -0.04
CA THR A 314 -10.19 -11.97 0.93
C THR A 314 -10.50 -12.42 2.36
N PRO A 315 -9.49 -12.55 3.25
CA PRO A 315 -9.74 -12.58 4.68
C PRO A 315 -10.58 -11.37 5.11
N PRO A 316 -11.46 -11.49 6.11
CA PRO A 316 -12.33 -10.39 6.48
C PRO A 316 -11.55 -9.22 7.09
N LEU A 317 -11.98 -8.00 6.77
CA LEU A 317 -11.66 -6.80 7.54
C LEU A 317 -12.45 -6.83 8.86
N ARG A 318 -11.74 -6.96 9.98
CA ARG A 318 -12.35 -7.11 11.31
C ARG A 318 -11.49 -6.52 12.42
N THR A 319 -12.03 -6.49 13.63
CA THR A 319 -11.21 -6.29 14.84
C THR A 319 -10.24 -7.45 15.03
N VAL A 320 -8.95 -7.12 15.16
CA VAL A 320 -7.85 -8.08 15.35
C VAL A 320 -7.21 -8.00 16.73
N GLN A 321 -7.22 -6.82 17.36
CA GLN A 321 -6.62 -6.59 18.67
C GLN A 321 -7.43 -5.54 19.44
N THR A 322 -7.57 -5.75 20.75
CA THR A 322 -8.22 -4.82 21.68
C THR A 322 -7.20 -4.19 22.61
N PHE A 323 -7.32 -2.90 22.85
CA PHE A 323 -6.50 -2.11 23.76
C PHE A 323 -7.39 -1.42 24.79
N THR A 324 -6.84 -1.22 25.99
CA THR A 324 -7.43 -0.38 27.03
C THR A 324 -6.56 0.88 27.17
N PRO A 325 -6.95 1.98 26.50
CA PRO A 325 -6.18 3.23 26.56
C PRO A 325 -6.06 3.76 27.98
N THR A 326 -4.88 4.31 28.31
CA THR A 326 -4.62 4.92 29.61
C THR A 326 -4.94 6.41 29.55
N GLN A 327 -5.71 6.94 30.49
CA GLN A 327 -5.93 8.38 30.57
C GLN A 327 -4.62 9.07 31.01
N ILE A 328 -4.09 9.96 30.18
CA ILE A 328 -2.82 10.66 30.41
C ILE A 328 -3.00 12.13 30.79
N GLY A 329 -4.18 12.70 30.57
CA GLY A 329 -4.41 14.11 30.86
C GLY A 329 -5.89 14.53 30.92
N ARG A 330 -6.08 15.76 31.40
CA ARG A 330 -7.31 16.54 31.32
C ARG A 330 -6.95 17.95 30.88
N THR A 331 -7.54 18.43 29.79
CA THR A 331 -7.20 19.72 29.18
C THR A 331 -8.48 20.45 28.83
N ALA A 332 -8.71 21.63 29.43
CA ALA A 332 -9.87 22.50 29.14
C ALA A 332 -11.26 21.82 29.11
N GLY A 333 -11.48 20.80 29.94
CA GLY A 333 -12.74 20.03 29.99
C GLY A 333 -12.78 18.78 29.11
N SER A 334 -11.71 18.49 28.37
CA SER A 334 -11.48 17.25 27.64
C SER A 334 -10.67 16.23 28.45
N ARG A 335 -10.73 14.96 28.06
CA ARG A 335 -9.90 13.86 28.60
C ARG A 335 -9.08 13.24 27.49
N VAL A 336 -7.77 13.13 27.70
CA VAL A 336 -6.85 12.57 26.70
C VAL A 336 -6.40 11.18 27.13
N PHE A 337 -6.48 10.22 26.22
CA PHE A 337 -6.08 8.84 26.43
C PHE A 337 -4.99 8.44 25.43
N ASP A 338 -4.06 7.59 25.88
CA ASP A 338 -2.98 7.00 25.07
C ASP A 338 -3.21 5.48 24.93
N VAL A 339 -3.30 5.00 23.69
CA VAL A 339 -3.33 3.56 23.36
C VAL A 339 -1.98 2.90 23.65
N GLY A 340 -0.91 3.68 23.64
CA GLY A 340 0.49 3.28 23.84
C GLY A 340 1.27 3.10 22.54
N VAL A 341 0.56 2.96 21.42
CA VAL A 341 1.09 2.68 20.08
C VAL A 341 0.09 3.16 19.03
N ASN A 342 0.56 3.55 17.85
CA ASN A 342 -0.29 3.92 16.73
C ASN A 342 -1.02 2.69 16.17
N ILE A 343 -2.33 2.79 15.99
CA ILE A 343 -3.17 1.74 15.41
C ILE A 343 -4.09 2.33 14.33
N ALA A 344 -4.55 1.49 13.41
CA ALA A 344 -5.72 1.79 12.58
C ALA A 344 -6.94 1.05 13.14
N GLY A 345 -8.07 1.72 13.30
CA GLY A 345 -9.32 1.11 13.74
C GLY A 345 -10.28 2.08 14.41
N ARG A 346 -10.91 1.67 15.51
CA ARG A 346 -12.04 2.38 16.13
C ARG A 346 -11.90 2.51 17.63
N SER A 347 -12.68 3.41 18.22
CA SER A 347 -12.86 3.50 19.67
C SER A 347 -14.30 3.20 20.06
N ARG A 348 -14.45 2.60 21.24
CA ARG A 348 -15.73 2.37 21.89
C ARG A 348 -15.73 3.06 23.24
N LEU A 349 -16.76 3.86 23.48
CA LEU A 349 -17.03 4.50 24.76
C LEU A 349 -18.12 3.75 25.51
N VAL A 350 -17.97 3.63 26.83
CA VAL A 350 -19.06 3.23 27.72
C VAL A 350 -19.20 4.26 28.83
N LEU A 351 -20.40 4.78 29.01
CA LEU A 351 -20.72 5.77 30.04
C LEU A 351 -21.14 5.07 31.33
N GLY A 352 -20.33 5.18 32.39
CA GLY A 352 -20.54 4.43 33.65
C GLY A 352 -21.76 4.87 34.46
N ARG A 353 -22.38 6.00 34.11
CA ARG A 353 -23.58 6.55 34.75
C ARG A 353 -24.45 7.29 33.74
N ASN A 354 -25.65 7.69 34.17
CA ASN A 354 -26.54 8.51 33.34
C ASN A 354 -25.87 9.84 32.95
N VAL A 355 -25.81 10.10 31.65
CA VAL A 355 -25.47 11.41 31.07
C VAL A 355 -26.76 11.98 30.49
N PRO A 356 -27.14 13.26 30.73
CA PRO A 356 -28.43 13.79 30.29
C PRO A 356 -28.71 13.52 28.81
N ALA A 357 -29.91 13.05 28.47
CA ALA A 357 -30.29 12.75 27.10
C ALA A 357 -30.12 13.99 26.19
N GLY A 358 -29.56 13.78 24.99
CA GLY A 358 -29.23 14.87 24.07
C GLY A 358 -27.85 15.50 24.28
N THR A 359 -27.05 15.03 25.25
CA THR A 359 -25.66 15.47 25.39
C THR A 359 -24.84 14.95 24.22
N VAL A 360 -24.01 15.82 23.63
CA VAL A 360 -23.08 15.43 22.57
C VAL A 360 -21.72 15.12 23.17
N VAL A 361 -21.27 13.88 23.01
CA VAL A 361 -19.93 13.42 23.37
C VAL A 361 -19.13 13.26 22.10
N SER A 362 -17.99 13.93 22.00
CA SER A 362 -17.11 13.86 20.82
C SER A 362 -15.83 13.10 21.15
N VAL A 363 -15.32 12.32 20.21
CA VAL A 363 -14.03 11.64 20.29
C VAL A 363 -13.19 12.02 19.08
N LEU A 364 -12.15 12.82 19.32
CA LEU A 364 -11.14 13.13 18.31
C LEU A 364 -10.03 12.08 18.39
N HIS A 365 -9.55 11.64 17.23
CA HIS A 365 -8.48 10.65 17.09
C HIS A 365 -7.27 11.28 16.40
N GLY A 366 -6.06 11.04 16.90
CA GLY A 366 -4.85 11.57 16.28
C GLY A 366 -3.56 10.82 16.64
N GLU A 367 -2.48 11.12 15.91
CA GLU A 367 -1.22 10.41 15.99
C GLU A 367 -0.23 11.04 16.97
N HIS A 368 -0.37 12.35 17.27
CA HIS A 368 0.45 13.06 18.26
C HIS A 368 -0.34 14.07 19.10
N ILE A 369 0.31 14.59 20.14
CA ILE A 369 -0.22 15.61 21.06
C ILE A 369 0.58 16.89 20.87
N GLY A 370 -0.13 18.01 20.73
CA GLY A 370 0.45 19.35 20.68
C GLY A 370 1.03 19.80 22.02
N PRO A 371 1.77 20.91 22.04
CA PRO A 371 2.40 21.46 23.25
C PRO A 371 1.39 21.95 24.30
N ASP A 372 0.14 22.17 23.91
CA ASP A 372 -0.97 22.57 24.78
C ASP A 372 -1.66 21.38 25.47
N GLY A 373 -1.25 20.15 25.15
CA GLY A 373 -1.83 18.93 25.71
C GLY A 373 -3.13 18.49 25.05
N HIS A 374 -3.50 19.07 23.89
CA HIS A 374 -4.58 18.58 23.03
C HIS A 374 -4.03 17.69 21.91
N ILE A 375 -4.91 16.91 21.27
CA ILE A 375 -4.55 16.25 20.03
C ILE A 375 -4.31 17.30 18.96
N ASP A 376 -3.19 17.18 18.26
CA ASP A 376 -2.88 17.99 17.11
C ASP A 376 -3.03 17.12 15.85
N THR A 377 -3.91 17.57 14.95
CA THR A 377 -4.24 16.90 13.69
C THR A 377 -3.62 17.60 12.48
N THR A 378 -2.69 18.54 12.68
CA THR A 378 -2.05 19.29 11.58
C THR A 378 -1.45 18.36 10.52
N ASN A 379 -0.84 17.25 10.92
CA ASN A 379 -0.30 16.25 10.00
C ASN A 379 -1.36 15.49 9.17
N LEU A 380 -2.64 15.59 9.57
CA LEU A 380 -3.79 15.01 8.88
C LEU A 380 -4.57 16.04 8.05
N THR A 381 -4.41 17.33 8.34
CA THR A 381 -5.20 18.42 7.75
C THR A 381 -4.78 18.69 6.32
N MET A 382 -5.63 18.34 5.36
CA MET A 382 -5.40 18.62 3.95
C MET A 382 -5.71 20.09 3.61
N PRO A 383 -5.04 20.67 2.60
CA PRO A 383 -5.27 22.06 2.17
C PRO A 383 -6.72 22.38 1.82
N TYR A 384 -7.46 21.38 1.32
CA TYR A 384 -8.86 21.45 0.93
C TYR A 384 -9.85 21.11 2.05
N ASP A 385 -9.39 20.93 3.29
CA ASP A 385 -10.29 20.66 4.43
C ASP A 385 -11.03 21.92 4.90
N HIS A 386 -10.57 23.12 4.51
CA HIS A 386 -11.18 24.41 4.87
C HIS A 386 -11.44 24.59 6.38
N GLY A 387 -10.53 24.08 7.23
CA GLY A 387 -10.61 24.18 8.69
C GLY A 387 -11.49 23.12 9.37
N ARG A 388 -11.97 22.11 8.63
CA ARG A 388 -12.68 20.96 9.20
C ARG A 388 -11.74 20.05 10.00
N GLU A 389 -12.21 19.57 11.14
CA GLU A 389 -11.51 18.51 11.89
C GLU A 389 -11.71 17.14 11.21
N ARG A 390 -10.62 16.38 11.10
CA ARG A 390 -10.65 14.98 10.65
C ARG A 390 -10.70 14.02 11.83
N GLN A 391 -11.14 12.80 11.56
CA GLN A 391 -11.17 11.68 12.50
C GLN A 391 -11.99 11.92 13.79
N LEU A 392 -13.15 12.54 13.64
CA LEU A 392 -14.07 12.86 14.71
C LEU A 392 -15.25 11.87 14.73
N THR A 393 -15.60 11.38 15.92
CA THR A 393 -16.89 10.70 16.13
C THR A 393 -17.72 11.44 17.15
N GLN A 394 -19.02 11.53 16.93
CA GLN A 394 -19.96 12.15 17.86
C GLN A 394 -21.08 11.21 18.24
N TYR A 395 -21.45 11.22 19.52
CA TYR A 395 -22.55 10.44 20.06
C TYR A 395 -23.51 11.36 20.79
N VAL A 396 -24.80 11.23 20.47
CA VAL A 396 -25.87 11.89 21.20
C VAL A 396 -26.48 10.89 22.19
N THR A 397 -26.33 11.18 23.47
CA THR A 397 -26.71 10.25 24.54
C THR A 397 -28.23 10.10 24.66
N GLY A 398 -28.66 8.88 25.01
CA GLY A 398 -30.06 8.54 25.24
C GLY A 398 -30.55 8.85 26.66
N GLY A 399 -29.64 9.04 27.62
CA GLY A 399 -29.98 9.30 29.02
C GLY A 399 -29.78 8.12 29.98
N VAL A 400 -29.21 7.00 29.51
CA VAL A 400 -29.17 5.71 30.19
C VAL A 400 -27.74 5.35 30.61
N ALA A 401 -27.58 4.81 31.82
CA ALA A 401 -26.30 4.28 32.30
C ALA A 401 -25.88 3.03 31.52
N GLY A 402 -24.58 2.90 31.26
CA GLY A 402 -24.03 1.77 30.51
C GLY A 402 -24.21 1.90 29.00
N GLU A 403 -24.68 3.05 28.51
CA GLU A 403 -24.70 3.34 27.07
C GLU A 403 -23.32 3.13 26.46
N ALA A 404 -23.29 2.34 25.39
CA ALA A 404 -22.08 2.02 24.65
C ALA A 404 -22.18 2.60 23.24
N HIS A 405 -21.08 3.20 22.80
CA HIS A 405 -21.02 4.06 21.62
C HIS A 405 -19.78 3.72 20.80
N GLU A 406 -19.95 3.39 19.52
CA GLU A 406 -18.89 2.98 18.58
C GLU A 406 -19.26 3.39 17.15
N PRO A 407 -18.32 3.87 16.30
CA PRO A 407 -18.65 4.17 14.90
C PRO A 407 -18.87 2.88 14.09
N TRP A 408 -19.70 2.95 13.06
CA TRP A 408 -20.09 1.83 12.21
C TRP A 408 -19.39 1.80 10.87
N PHE A 409 -19.10 2.96 10.28
CA PHE A 409 -18.61 3.08 8.91
C PHE A 409 -17.23 3.73 8.82
N ALA A 410 -16.80 4.43 9.87
CA ALA A 410 -15.46 4.98 9.96
C ALA A 410 -14.46 4.05 10.66
N TYR A 411 -13.20 4.18 10.25
CA TYR A 411 -12.01 3.81 11.03
C TYR A 411 -10.98 4.94 10.88
N TYR A 412 -10.07 5.04 11.84
CA TYR A 412 -9.10 6.12 11.94
C TYR A 412 -7.72 5.57 12.28
N GLY A 413 -6.67 6.29 11.88
CA GLY A 413 -5.30 6.05 12.35
C GLY A 413 -4.98 6.92 13.57
N PHE A 414 -4.66 6.32 14.71
CA PHE A 414 -4.42 7.06 15.94
C PHE A 414 -3.63 6.29 16.99
N ARG A 415 -2.95 7.07 17.84
CA ARG A 415 -2.43 6.63 19.14
C ARG A 415 -3.21 7.27 20.28
N TYR A 416 -3.72 8.48 20.07
CA TYR A 416 -4.36 9.28 21.09
C TYR A 416 -5.85 9.49 20.81
N LEU A 417 -6.62 9.57 21.89
CA LEU A 417 -8.06 9.83 21.88
C LEU A 417 -8.36 11.02 22.79
N GLU A 418 -9.09 12.01 22.29
CA GLU A 418 -9.56 13.13 23.09
C GLU A 418 -11.09 13.10 23.19
N VAL A 419 -11.58 12.81 24.40
CA VAL A 419 -13.01 12.77 24.71
C VAL A 419 -13.47 14.14 25.22
N ARG A 420 -14.44 14.73 24.51
CA ARG A 420 -15.00 16.07 24.75
C ARG A 420 -16.50 15.99 25.08
N GLY A 421 -17.03 17.03 25.73
CA GLY A 421 -18.48 17.16 25.98
C GLY A 421 -19.02 16.41 27.22
N LEU A 422 -18.15 15.85 28.06
CA LEU A 422 -18.52 15.21 29.31
C LEU A 422 -18.29 16.13 30.52
N ALA A 423 -19.16 16.04 31.52
CA ALA A 423 -18.94 16.67 32.81
C ALA A 423 -17.65 16.15 33.48
N GLU A 424 -17.03 16.97 34.32
CA GLU A 424 -15.74 16.66 34.94
C GLU A 424 -15.79 15.36 35.78
N ASP A 425 -16.90 15.12 36.46
CA ASP A 425 -17.13 13.97 37.32
C ASP A 425 -17.74 12.77 36.59
N ALA A 426 -18.01 12.86 35.28
CA ALA A 426 -18.53 11.74 34.50
C ALA A 426 -17.58 10.54 34.52
N ASP A 427 -18.10 9.32 34.55
CA ASP A 427 -17.29 8.11 34.38
C ASP A 427 -17.38 7.62 32.94
N VAL A 428 -16.24 7.40 32.31
CA VAL A 428 -16.15 6.95 30.91
C VAL A 428 -15.02 5.95 30.79
N SER A 429 -15.34 4.75 30.30
CA SER A 429 -14.33 3.79 29.87
C SER A 429 -14.17 3.87 28.37
N VAL A 430 -12.91 3.84 27.92
CA VAL A 430 -12.55 3.84 26.51
C VAL A 430 -11.91 2.50 26.19
N THR A 431 -12.32 1.90 25.08
CA THR A 431 -11.67 0.74 24.48
C THR A 431 -11.24 1.15 23.07
N ALA A 432 -10.06 0.73 22.63
CA ALA A 432 -9.61 0.94 21.25
C ALA A 432 -9.43 -0.42 20.56
N TYR A 433 -9.92 -0.53 19.34
CA TYR A 433 -9.86 -1.73 18.52
C TYR A 433 -8.95 -1.45 17.33
N SER A 434 -7.90 -2.25 17.16
CA SER A 434 -7.19 -2.28 15.89
C SER A 434 -7.98 -3.15 14.92
N MET A 435 -8.22 -2.62 13.73
CA MET A 435 -8.97 -3.25 12.66
C MET A 435 -8.13 -3.25 11.40
N HIS A 436 -8.11 -4.37 10.69
CA HIS A 436 -7.53 -4.49 9.36
C HIS A 436 -8.01 -5.80 8.71
N THR A 437 -7.74 -6.00 7.42
CA THR A 437 -7.85 -7.30 6.76
C THR A 437 -7.00 -8.29 7.53
N ALA A 438 -7.60 -9.37 8.04
CA ALA A 438 -6.95 -10.31 8.95
C ALA A 438 -5.94 -11.25 8.25
N LEU A 439 -4.93 -10.67 7.60
CA LEU A 439 -3.79 -11.37 7.01
C LEU A 439 -3.12 -12.23 8.07
N GLN A 440 -2.83 -13.49 7.72
CA GLN A 440 -2.10 -14.39 8.60
C GLN A 440 -0.61 -14.13 8.45
N ALA A 441 0.15 -14.15 9.55
CA ALA A 441 1.61 -14.18 9.45
C ALA A 441 2.02 -15.52 8.81
N SER A 442 2.69 -15.45 7.66
CA SER A 442 3.30 -16.61 7.01
C SER A 442 4.77 -16.75 7.41
N GLY A 443 5.40 -15.66 7.87
CA GLY A 443 6.80 -15.59 8.23
C GLY A 443 7.05 -15.03 9.62
N THR A 444 8.02 -15.60 10.35
CA THR A 444 8.54 -15.05 11.61
C THR A 444 10.06 -14.99 11.60
N LEU A 445 10.64 -13.86 12.00
CA LEU A 445 12.08 -13.67 12.16
C LEU A 445 12.34 -13.13 13.57
N ARG A 446 13.28 -13.75 14.28
CA ARG A 446 13.68 -13.36 15.64
C ARG A 446 15.20 -13.27 15.71
N THR A 447 15.69 -12.27 16.43
CA THR A 447 17.14 -12.08 16.63
C THR A 447 17.46 -11.88 18.11
N ASP A 448 18.75 -11.81 18.43
CA ASP A 448 19.24 -11.28 19.70
C ASP A 448 19.51 -9.78 19.68
N SER A 449 19.16 -9.08 18.59
CA SER A 449 19.29 -7.62 18.44
C SER A 449 17.95 -6.92 18.72
N PRO A 450 17.86 -6.12 19.80
CA PRO A 450 16.65 -5.35 20.09
C PRO A 450 16.26 -4.36 18.99
N THR A 451 17.23 -3.88 18.20
CA THR A 451 16.98 -2.96 17.09
C THR A 451 16.27 -3.66 15.94
N ILE A 452 16.71 -4.88 15.57
CA ILE A 452 16.07 -5.67 14.51
C ILE A 452 14.68 -6.12 14.94
N ASP A 453 14.52 -6.61 16.17
CA ASP A 453 13.21 -7.01 16.68
C ASP A 453 12.24 -5.81 16.71
N ARG A 454 12.73 -4.60 17.03
CA ARG A 454 11.93 -3.37 16.96
C ARG A 454 11.56 -3.00 15.52
N LEU A 455 12.50 -3.07 14.58
CA LEU A 455 12.24 -2.83 13.16
C LEU A 455 11.09 -3.71 12.67
N LEU A 456 11.14 -5.01 12.97
CA LEU A 456 10.12 -5.96 12.54
C LEU A 456 8.75 -5.71 13.20
N ALA A 457 8.73 -5.35 14.48
CA ALA A 457 7.49 -5.01 15.17
C ALA A 457 6.84 -3.72 14.63
N VAL A 458 7.65 -2.71 14.31
CA VAL A 458 7.18 -1.45 13.68
C VAL A 458 6.71 -1.71 12.26
N ALA A 459 7.44 -2.52 11.48
CA ALA A 459 7.08 -2.86 10.11
C ALA A 459 5.76 -3.63 10.02
N ALA A 460 5.59 -4.68 10.83
CA ALA A 460 4.37 -5.48 10.85
C ALA A 460 3.16 -4.62 11.21
N ARG A 461 3.28 -3.78 12.24
CA ARG A 461 2.22 -2.86 12.66
C ARG A 461 1.88 -1.85 11.57
N THR A 462 2.89 -1.22 10.97
CA THR A 462 2.68 -0.20 9.93
C THR A 462 2.00 -0.81 8.71
N LEU A 463 2.45 -1.98 8.23
CA LEU A 463 1.82 -2.68 7.12
C LEU A 463 0.37 -3.06 7.45
N LEU A 464 0.14 -3.71 8.59
CA LEU A 464 -1.20 -4.17 8.97
C LEU A 464 -2.17 -3.02 9.22
N ASN A 465 -1.70 -1.89 9.75
CA ASN A 465 -2.51 -0.68 9.85
C ASN A 465 -2.91 -0.11 8.49
N ASN A 466 -2.32 -0.56 7.38
CA ASN A 466 -2.55 -0.04 6.03
C ASN A 466 -3.18 -1.10 5.09
N VAL A 467 -3.86 -2.11 5.63
CA VAL A 467 -4.58 -3.11 4.83
C VAL A 467 -6.07 -3.17 5.23
N HIS A 468 -6.91 -2.43 4.52
CA HIS A 468 -8.38 -2.40 4.75
C HIS A 468 -9.14 -2.83 3.49
N GLY A 469 -8.94 -4.09 3.10
CA GLY A 469 -9.49 -4.63 1.85
C GLY A 469 -8.71 -4.25 0.58
N VAL A 470 -7.73 -3.37 0.73
CA VAL A 470 -6.79 -2.82 -0.25
C VAL A 470 -5.51 -2.38 0.48
N PRO A 471 -4.35 -2.26 -0.20
CA PRO A 471 -3.09 -1.80 0.40
C PRO A 471 -3.02 -0.27 0.36
N GLU A 472 -3.37 0.38 1.46
CA GLU A 472 -3.45 1.83 1.58
C GLU A 472 -2.07 2.47 1.83
N ASP A 473 -1.97 3.76 1.58
CA ASP A 473 -0.81 4.60 1.89
C ASP A 473 -0.72 4.90 3.39
N CYS A 474 -1.82 5.43 3.95
CA CYS A 474 -1.99 5.78 5.35
C CYS A 474 -3.44 5.50 5.80
N PRO A 475 -3.69 5.17 7.09
CA PRO A 475 -5.03 4.88 7.58
C PRO A 475 -5.81 6.13 8.03
N THR A 476 -5.29 7.33 7.76
CA THR A 476 -5.79 8.58 8.33
C THR A 476 -6.53 9.44 7.31
N ARG A 477 -5.79 10.20 6.51
CA ARG A 477 -6.30 11.30 5.69
C ARG A 477 -6.71 10.90 4.26
N GLU A 478 -6.06 9.89 3.70
CA GLU A 478 -6.25 9.49 2.30
C GLU A 478 -6.92 8.13 2.19
N GLN A 479 -6.44 7.13 2.95
CA GLN A 479 -6.91 5.73 2.89
C GLN A 479 -6.91 5.20 1.45
N ALA A 480 -5.97 5.67 0.63
CA ALA A 480 -5.93 5.45 -0.80
C ALA A 480 -4.92 4.36 -1.14
N ALA A 481 -5.28 3.49 -2.07
CA ALA A 481 -4.41 2.38 -2.46
C ALA A 481 -3.37 2.82 -3.51
N TRP A 482 -2.42 3.63 -3.06
CA TRP A 482 -1.32 4.14 -3.86
C TRP A 482 -0.39 3.00 -4.32
N THR A 483 -0.19 2.93 -5.63
CA THR A 483 0.56 1.83 -6.26
C THR A 483 2.05 1.89 -5.93
N GLY A 484 2.64 3.09 -5.86
CA GLY A 484 4.05 3.28 -5.50
C GLY A 484 4.41 2.79 -4.09
N ASP A 485 3.54 3.01 -3.12
CA ASP A 485 3.67 2.52 -1.74
C ASP A 485 3.68 1.00 -1.68
N THR A 486 2.66 0.41 -2.30
CA THR A 486 2.51 -1.04 -2.40
C THR A 486 3.73 -1.66 -3.08
N ALA A 487 4.24 -1.05 -4.16
CA ALA A 487 5.44 -1.48 -4.85
C ALA A 487 6.72 -1.38 -4.02
N SER A 488 6.76 -0.51 -3.01
CA SER A 488 7.92 -0.27 -2.14
C SER A 488 7.99 -1.29 -0.98
N VAL A 489 6.84 -1.78 -0.51
CA VAL A 489 6.75 -2.75 0.61
C VAL A 489 6.57 -4.21 0.18
N ALA A 490 6.36 -4.47 -1.12
CA ALA A 490 6.02 -5.79 -1.67
C ALA A 490 6.87 -6.96 -1.15
N GLU A 491 8.19 -6.79 -1.06
CA GLU A 491 9.11 -7.84 -0.59
C GLU A 491 8.88 -8.22 0.87
N TYR A 492 8.63 -7.22 1.73
CA TYR A 492 8.34 -7.46 3.13
C TYR A 492 6.96 -8.11 3.32
N GLU A 493 5.93 -7.59 2.63
CA GLU A 493 4.57 -8.12 2.73
C GLU A 493 4.53 -9.62 2.37
N LEU A 494 5.07 -9.99 1.21
CA LEU A 494 5.06 -11.38 0.72
C LEU A 494 5.91 -12.32 1.59
N ALA A 495 6.97 -11.81 2.23
CA ALA A 495 7.83 -12.59 3.11
C ALA A 495 7.22 -12.84 4.49
N ALA A 496 6.47 -11.86 5.02
CA ALA A 496 5.96 -11.90 6.39
C ALA A 496 4.49 -12.36 6.50
N PHE A 497 3.67 -12.15 5.47
CA PHE A 497 2.23 -12.41 5.51
C PHE A 497 1.73 -13.29 4.37
N ASP A 498 0.68 -14.08 4.64
CA ASP A 498 -0.11 -14.75 3.61
C ASP A 498 -1.07 -13.72 2.98
N SER A 499 -0.60 -13.11 1.90
CA SER A 499 -1.31 -12.11 1.12
C SER A 499 -1.91 -12.67 -0.17
N ALA A 500 -1.90 -13.99 -0.42
CA ALA A 500 -2.29 -14.56 -1.73
C ALA A 500 -3.65 -14.04 -2.22
N ARG A 501 -4.70 -14.21 -1.40
CA ARG A 501 -6.08 -13.82 -1.75
C ARG A 501 -6.30 -12.31 -1.72
N PHE A 502 -5.58 -11.61 -0.86
CA PHE A 502 -5.62 -10.16 -0.77
C PHE A 502 -5.05 -9.52 -2.05
N LEU A 503 -3.88 -9.99 -2.49
CA LEU A 503 -3.23 -9.52 -3.71
C LEU A 503 -3.95 -9.98 -4.98
N ASP A 504 -4.49 -11.20 -5.03
CA ASP A 504 -5.34 -11.63 -6.16
C ASP A 504 -6.51 -10.64 -6.37
N LYS A 505 -7.21 -10.32 -5.27
CA LYS A 505 -8.31 -9.35 -5.30
C LYS A 505 -7.83 -7.96 -5.73
N TRP A 506 -6.69 -7.48 -5.22
CA TRP A 506 -6.19 -6.14 -5.54
C TRP A 506 -5.64 -6.03 -6.96
N ILE A 507 -4.98 -7.07 -7.46
CA ILE A 507 -4.57 -7.17 -8.86
C ILE A 507 -5.80 -7.11 -9.77
N ALA A 508 -6.91 -7.73 -9.38
CA ALA A 508 -8.17 -7.57 -10.12
C ALA A 508 -8.71 -6.13 -10.11
N ASP A 509 -8.43 -5.33 -9.06
CA ASP A 509 -8.74 -3.88 -9.09
C ASP A 509 -7.86 -3.16 -10.13
N LEU A 510 -6.55 -3.43 -10.13
CA LEU A 510 -5.62 -2.87 -11.12
C LEU A 510 -6.03 -3.23 -12.56
N GLU A 511 -6.42 -4.48 -12.81
CA GLU A 511 -6.92 -4.95 -14.10
C GLU A 511 -8.15 -4.16 -14.54
N THR A 512 -9.10 -3.89 -13.63
CA THR A 512 -10.32 -3.14 -13.93
C THR A 512 -10.13 -1.63 -14.04
N SER A 513 -9.12 -1.06 -13.38
CA SER A 513 -8.83 0.37 -13.42
C SER A 513 -7.85 0.77 -14.53
N GLN A 514 -7.24 -0.18 -15.24
CA GLN A 514 -6.30 0.09 -16.33
C GLN A 514 -6.98 0.81 -17.49
N GLN A 515 -6.31 1.84 -18.02
CA GLN A 515 -6.78 2.63 -19.15
C GLN A 515 -6.63 1.88 -20.48
N ALA A 516 -7.36 2.34 -21.50
CA ALA A 516 -7.39 1.71 -22.82
C ALA A 516 -6.04 1.70 -23.56
N ASP A 517 -5.17 2.68 -23.27
CA ASP A 517 -3.80 2.78 -23.80
C ASP A 517 -2.78 1.90 -23.05
N GLY A 518 -3.22 1.21 -21.99
CA GLY A 518 -2.38 0.36 -21.14
C GLY A 518 -1.86 1.04 -19.88
N GLN A 519 -2.08 2.34 -19.69
CA GLN A 519 -1.63 3.04 -18.49
C GLN A 519 -2.37 2.52 -17.23
N LEU A 520 -1.61 2.26 -16.16
CA LEU A 520 -2.17 2.00 -14.85
C LEU A 520 -2.42 3.31 -14.09
N PRO A 521 -3.44 3.40 -13.25
CA PRO A 521 -3.60 4.54 -12.36
C PRO A 521 -2.63 4.47 -11.17
N ALA A 522 -2.34 5.63 -10.57
CA ALA A 522 -1.50 5.73 -9.39
C ALA A 522 -2.22 5.31 -8.09
N ILE A 523 -3.56 5.30 -8.10
CA ILE A 523 -4.41 4.73 -7.05
C ILE A 523 -5.27 3.64 -7.67
N SER A 524 -5.41 2.49 -7.02
CA SER A 524 -6.36 1.46 -7.48
C SER A 524 -6.95 0.65 -6.33
N PRO A 525 -8.28 0.43 -6.26
CA PRO A 525 -9.28 0.98 -7.17
C PRO A 525 -9.41 2.49 -6.99
N ASP A 526 -9.62 3.20 -8.09
CA ASP A 526 -9.91 4.63 -8.11
C ASP A 526 -11.39 4.80 -8.47
N LEU A 527 -12.18 5.46 -7.62
CA LEU A 527 -13.62 5.57 -7.84
C LEU A 527 -13.99 6.74 -8.75
N HIS A 528 -13.03 7.57 -9.15
CA HIS A 528 -13.24 8.67 -10.08
C HIS A 528 -13.45 8.15 -11.52
N ALA A 529 -14.22 8.89 -12.34
CA ALA A 529 -14.36 8.54 -13.76
C ALA A 529 -13.05 8.78 -14.51
N THR A 530 -12.44 9.96 -14.31
CA THR A 530 -11.09 10.29 -14.77
C THR A 530 -10.09 9.77 -13.76
N ARG A 531 -9.23 8.83 -14.19
CA ARG A 531 -8.29 8.14 -13.30
C ARG A 531 -6.98 8.91 -13.18
N MET A 532 -6.42 8.93 -11.99
CA MET A 532 -5.15 9.59 -11.75
C MET A 532 -3.99 8.77 -12.37
N PRO A 533 -3.25 9.30 -13.37
CA PRO A 533 -2.27 8.52 -14.13
C PRO A 533 -1.06 8.14 -13.29
N SER A 534 -0.46 6.95 -13.50
CA SER A 534 0.84 6.60 -12.90
C SER A 534 2.02 6.89 -13.85
N ASP A 535 3.20 7.13 -13.25
CA ASP A 535 4.48 7.03 -13.95
C ASP A 535 5.04 5.58 -13.84
N PRO A 536 6.14 5.22 -14.53
CA PRO A 536 6.72 3.88 -14.47
C PRO A 536 7.11 3.40 -13.05
N VAL A 537 7.44 4.32 -12.15
CA VAL A 537 7.88 4.02 -10.80
C VAL A 537 6.69 3.67 -9.91
N TRP A 538 5.63 4.50 -9.89
CA TRP A 538 4.43 4.23 -9.12
C TRP A 538 3.65 3.05 -9.69
N GLY A 539 3.56 2.95 -11.01
CA GLY A 539 2.93 1.83 -11.71
C GLY A 539 3.67 0.48 -11.57
N SER A 540 4.77 0.42 -10.82
CA SER A 540 5.55 -0.81 -10.62
C SER A 540 4.84 -1.90 -9.80
N ALA A 541 3.71 -1.58 -9.17
CA ALA A 541 3.02 -2.51 -8.28
C ALA A 541 2.55 -3.79 -9.00
N LEU A 542 2.02 -3.67 -10.22
CA LEU A 542 1.44 -4.82 -10.92
C LEU A 542 2.49 -5.90 -11.19
N HIS A 543 3.64 -5.55 -11.77
CA HIS A 543 4.67 -6.54 -12.11
C HIS A 543 5.38 -7.09 -10.88
N ARG A 544 5.63 -6.25 -9.86
CA ARG A 544 6.27 -6.69 -8.61
C ARG A 544 5.38 -7.64 -7.83
N MET A 545 4.10 -7.30 -7.67
CA MET A 545 3.15 -8.16 -6.96
C MET A 545 2.87 -9.46 -7.72
N LEU A 546 2.73 -9.42 -9.05
CA LEU A 546 2.54 -10.65 -9.83
C LEU A 546 3.74 -11.60 -9.76
N ARG A 547 4.96 -11.08 -9.95
CA ARG A 547 6.19 -11.88 -9.85
C ARG A 547 6.38 -12.44 -8.45
N GLY A 548 6.19 -11.60 -7.43
CA GLY A 548 6.25 -12.01 -6.04
C GLY A 548 5.20 -13.08 -5.70
N HIS A 549 3.96 -12.90 -6.16
CA HIS A 549 2.89 -13.88 -5.97
C HIS A 549 3.23 -15.22 -6.62
N LEU A 550 3.76 -15.23 -7.85
CA LEU A 550 4.21 -16.45 -8.50
C LEU A 550 5.32 -17.15 -7.70
N LEU A 551 6.32 -16.40 -7.24
CA LEU A 551 7.46 -16.95 -6.48
C LEU A 551 7.03 -17.55 -5.14
N HIS A 552 6.12 -16.90 -4.42
CA HIS A 552 5.68 -17.33 -3.09
C HIS A 552 4.61 -18.43 -3.15
N TYR A 553 3.65 -18.35 -4.08
CA TYR A 553 2.48 -19.23 -4.10
C TYR A 553 2.43 -20.19 -5.30
N GLY A 554 3.18 -19.93 -6.36
CA GLY A 554 3.18 -20.78 -7.55
C GLY A 554 1.90 -20.67 -8.41
N ASP A 555 1.05 -19.68 -8.15
CA ASP A 555 -0.26 -19.55 -8.79
C ASP A 555 -0.15 -19.04 -10.25
N LEU A 556 -0.03 -19.98 -11.18
CA LEU A 556 -0.06 -19.70 -12.61
C LEU A 556 -1.44 -19.30 -13.13
N ARG A 557 -2.53 -19.54 -12.39
CA ARG A 557 -3.89 -19.12 -12.80
C ARG A 557 -3.98 -17.60 -12.72
N LEU A 558 -3.54 -17.00 -11.62
CA LEU A 558 -3.46 -15.54 -11.46
C LEU A 558 -2.58 -14.92 -12.54
N VAL A 559 -1.37 -15.46 -12.75
CA VAL A 559 -0.44 -14.94 -13.76
C VAL A 559 -1.09 -14.94 -15.15
N ARG A 560 -1.68 -16.06 -15.58
CA ARG A 560 -2.33 -16.14 -16.90
C ARG A 560 -3.48 -15.14 -17.06
N ARG A 561 -4.24 -14.87 -15.98
CA ARG A 561 -5.33 -13.88 -16.00
C ARG A 561 -4.80 -12.47 -16.20
N ALA A 562 -3.78 -12.07 -15.44
CA ALA A 562 -3.26 -10.71 -15.40
C ALA A 562 -2.20 -10.40 -16.47
N LEU A 563 -1.60 -11.41 -17.09
CA LEU A 563 -0.55 -11.25 -18.10
C LEU A 563 -0.93 -10.30 -19.26
N PRO A 564 -2.16 -10.32 -19.81
CA PRO A 564 -2.58 -9.36 -20.83
C PRO A 564 -2.55 -7.90 -20.36
N ALA A 565 -2.93 -7.63 -19.10
CA ALA A 565 -2.88 -6.28 -18.53
C ALA A 565 -1.42 -5.83 -18.33
N LEU A 566 -0.56 -6.72 -17.83
CA LEU A 566 0.86 -6.43 -17.66
C LEU A 566 1.59 -6.18 -18.99
N ARG A 567 1.26 -6.93 -20.05
CA ARG A 567 1.81 -6.69 -21.40
C ARG A 567 1.48 -5.29 -21.90
N ARG A 568 0.22 -4.86 -21.78
CA ARG A 568 -0.19 -3.49 -22.15
C ARG A 568 0.53 -2.42 -21.33
N TRP A 569 0.73 -2.66 -20.04
CA TRP A 569 1.48 -1.76 -19.17
C TRP A 569 2.97 -1.65 -19.58
N ALA A 570 3.61 -2.77 -19.90
CA ALA A 570 4.99 -2.78 -20.39
C ALA A 570 5.11 -2.06 -21.75
N ASP A 571 4.15 -2.27 -22.64
CA ASP A 571 4.14 -1.62 -23.95
C ASP A 571 3.89 -0.10 -23.85
N PHE A 572 3.00 0.35 -22.95
CA PHE A 572 2.81 1.77 -22.61
C PHE A 572 4.11 2.42 -22.11
N GLN A 573 4.78 1.76 -21.16
CA GLN A 573 6.04 2.24 -20.60
C GLN A 573 7.15 2.33 -21.66
N LEU A 574 7.29 1.32 -22.52
CA LEU A 574 8.21 1.37 -23.66
C LEU A 574 7.89 2.51 -24.63
N GLY A 575 6.60 2.84 -24.81
CA GLY A 575 6.15 3.99 -25.59
C GLY A 575 6.64 5.34 -25.05
N CYS A 576 7.03 5.40 -23.77
CA CYS A 576 7.59 6.59 -23.13
C CYS A 576 9.10 6.78 -23.42
N ALA A 577 9.75 5.88 -24.17
CA ALA A 577 11.15 6.04 -24.56
C ALA A 577 11.33 7.19 -25.58
N ASP A 578 12.37 8.01 -25.46
CA ASP A 578 12.75 9.00 -26.47
C ASP A 578 13.61 8.39 -27.60
N GLY A 579 14.12 9.25 -28.50
CA GLY A 579 14.96 8.83 -29.62
C GLY A 579 16.31 8.24 -29.22
N ASP A 580 16.77 8.46 -27.99
CA ASP A 580 18.02 7.92 -27.43
C ASP A 580 17.78 6.60 -26.66
N GLY A 581 16.52 6.14 -26.59
CA GLY A 581 16.14 4.93 -25.87
C GLY A 581 16.12 5.12 -24.35
N ILE A 582 15.82 6.33 -23.88
CA ILE A 582 15.66 6.65 -22.46
C ILE A 582 14.17 6.88 -22.15
N ILE A 583 13.68 6.35 -21.04
CA ILE A 583 12.29 6.56 -20.60
C ILE A 583 12.17 7.97 -20.02
N SER A 584 11.90 8.95 -20.89
CA SER A 584 11.85 10.38 -20.54
C SER A 584 10.54 11.07 -20.94
N ARG A 585 9.65 10.37 -21.66
CA ARG A 585 8.38 10.92 -22.18
C ARG A 585 7.15 10.41 -21.42
N SER A 586 7.32 10.03 -20.15
CA SER A 586 6.16 9.71 -19.31
C SER A 586 5.27 10.96 -19.16
N PRO A 587 3.93 10.83 -19.28
CA PRO A 587 3.03 11.99 -19.22
C PRO A 587 2.97 12.64 -17.83
N ILE A 588 3.38 11.92 -16.78
CA ILE A 588 3.44 12.38 -15.40
C ILE A 588 4.71 11.86 -14.73
N SER A 589 5.15 12.52 -13.66
CA SER A 589 6.15 12.02 -12.72
C SER A 589 5.69 12.42 -11.32
N TYR A 590 5.65 11.51 -10.35
CA TYR A 590 5.28 11.84 -8.96
C TYR A 590 6.47 12.43 -8.19
N GLY A 591 7.14 13.38 -8.84
CA GLY A 591 8.46 13.87 -8.47
C GLY A 591 9.59 13.02 -9.05
N HIS A 592 10.80 13.55 -8.88
CA HIS A 592 12.06 12.91 -9.22
C HIS A 592 12.26 11.64 -8.33
N ASP A 593 12.01 11.77 -7.03
CA ASP A 593 11.97 10.72 -6.00
C ASP A 593 11.18 11.23 -4.77
N TRP A 594 9.94 10.77 -4.58
CA TRP A 594 9.00 11.32 -3.58
C TRP A 594 9.56 11.25 -2.15
N LEU A 595 9.60 12.42 -1.48
CA LEU A 595 10.15 12.63 -0.14
C LEU A 595 11.67 12.38 -0.01
N ALA A 596 12.39 12.42 -1.12
CA ALA A 596 13.85 12.36 -1.09
C ALA A 596 14.47 13.67 -0.58
N LEU A 597 15.48 13.53 0.28
CA LEU A 597 16.36 14.61 0.70
C LEU A 597 17.30 15.04 -0.44
N GLU A 598 17.65 14.10 -1.33
CA GLU A 598 18.44 14.32 -2.53
C GLU A 598 17.75 13.64 -3.71
N GLN A 599 17.35 14.44 -4.70
CA GLN A 599 16.50 13.97 -5.80
C GLN A 599 17.29 13.13 -6.84
N THR A 600 16.66 12.06 -7.31
CA THR A 600 17.18 11.22 -8.39
C THR A 600 16.55 11.62 -9.73
N PRO A 601 17.30 11.80 -10.83
CA PRO A 601 16.71 12.20 -12.10
C PRO A 601 15.63 11.21 -12.62
N PRO A 602 14.40 11.66 -12.96
CA PRO A 602 13.30 10.81 -13.40
C PRO A 602 13.67 9.94 -14.59
N PRO A 603 14.41 10.42 -15.62
CA PRO A 603 14.82 9.55 -16.72
C PRO A 603 15.65 8.34 -16.27
N ILE A 604 16.48 8.47 -15.23
CA ILE A 604 17.22 7.34 -14.63
C ILE A 604 16.25 6.42 -13.89
N HIS A 605 15.38 7.01 -13.07
CA HIS A 605 14.44 6.28 -12.22
C HIS A 605 13.39 5.50 -13.02
N HIS A 606 12.75 6.17 -13.98
CA HIS A 606 11.80 5.60 -14.92
C HIS A 606 12.45 4.52 -15.78
N THR A 607 13.64 4.75 -16.33
CA THR A 607 14.33 3.71 -17.13
C THR A 607 14.66 2.48 -16.29
N GLY A 608 15.11 2.67 -15.04
CA GLY A 608 15.31 1.57 -14.09
C GLY A 608 14.04 0.79 -13.79
N ALA A 609 12.91 1.48 -13.58
CA ALA A 609 11.61 0.86 -13.33
C ALA A 609 11.09 0.06 -14.53
N VAL A 610 11.27 0.56 -15.76
CA VAL A 610 10.89 -0.19 -16.99
C VAL A 610 11.77 -1.43 -17.18
N ILE A 611 13.07 -1.36 -16.89
CA ILE A 611 13.95 -2.54 -16.89
C ILE A 611 13.43 -3.59 -15.90
N ASP A 612 13.08 -3.19 -14.67
CA ASP A 612 12.48 -4.09 -13.66
C ASP A 612 11.17 -4.72 -14.17
N CYS A 613 10.28 -3.92 -14.77
CA CYS A 613 9.03 -4.40 -15.35
C CYS A 613 9.24 -5.43 -16.47
N LEU A 614 10.19 -5.19 -17.39
CA LEU A 614 10.48 -6.08 -18.50
C LEU A 614 11.04 -7.42 -18.04
N LEU A 615 11.92 -7.41 -17.03
CA LEU A 615 12.49 -8.64 -16.46
C LEU A 615 11.43 -9.43 -15.70
N ALA A 616 10.58 -8.76 -14.93
CA ALA A 616 9.47 -9.40 -14.26
C ALA A 616 8.48 -10.01 -15.26
N LEU A 617 8.12 -9.27 -16.32
CA LEU A 617 7.27 -9.78 -17.39
C LEU A 617 7.92 -10.99 -18.08
N ALA A 618 9.23 -10.94 -18.36
CA ALA A 618 9.93 -12.08 -18.97
C ALA A 618 9.86 -13.34 -18.11
N ASP A 619 10.08 -13.22 -16.79
CA ASP A 619 9.98 -14.35 -15.86
C ASP A 619 8.55 -14.93 -15.83
N LEU A 620 7.54 -14.07 -15.87
CA LEU A 620 6.12 -14.46 -15.89
C LEU A 620 5.73 -15.13 -17.21
N GLU A 621 6.16 -14.58 -18.35
CA GLU A 621 5.91 -15.15 -19.69
C GLU A 621 6.54 -16.54 -19.82
N GLU A 622 7.80 -16.68 -19.40
CA GLU A 622 8.50 -17.97 -19.40
C GLU A 622 7.81 -19.00 -18.50
N ALA A 623 7.38 -18.61 -17.29
CA ALA A 623 6.64 -19.49 -16.38
C ALA A 623 5.29 -19.94 -16.96
N THR A 624 4.69 -19.16 -17.86
CA THR A 624 3.46 -19.53 -18.58
C THR A 624 3.69 -20.26 -19.91
N GLY A 625 4.96 -20.47 -20.29
CA GLY A 625 5.36 -21.22 -21.49
C GLY A 625 5.63 -20.37 -22.73
N ASP A 626 5.77 -19.05 -22.60
CA ASP A 626 6.03 -18.11 -23.70
C ASP A 626 7.49 -17.64 -23.70
N ALA A 627 8.41 -18.57 -23.98
CA ALA A 627 9.86 -18.32 -23.91
C ALA A 627 10.37 -17.30 -24.94
N ASP A 628 9.73 -17.23 -26.12
CA ASP A 628 10.11 -16.29 -27.18
C ASP A 628 9.76 -14.84 -26.78
N ALA A 629 8.56 -14.61 -26.22
CA ALA A 629 8.20 -13.31 -25.67
C ALA A 629 9.16 -12.92 -24.53
N ALA A 630 9.44 -13.85 -23.62
CA ALA A 630 10.37 -13.62 -22.52
C ALA A 630 11.79 -13.24 -23.00
N ALA A 631 12.30 -13.91 -24.04
CA ALA A 631 13.59 -13.56 -24.64
C ALA A 631 13.57 -12.15 -25.26
N HIS A 632 12.49 -11.78 -25.94
CA HIS A 632 12.31 -10.43 -26.48
C HIS A 632 12.30 -9.36 -25.38
N ARG A 633 11.58 -9.58 -24.28
CA ARG A 633 11.53 -8.65 -23.14
C ARG A 633 12.92 -8.45 -22.50
N ARG A 634 13.71 -9.52 -22.36
CA ARG A 634 15.09 -9.43 -21.86
C ARG A 634 15.99 -8.65 -22.80
N ALA A 635 15.88 -8.85 -24.12
CA ALA A 635 16.61 -8.07 -25.10
C ALA A 635 16.28 -6.57 -25.02
N SER A 636 15.00 -6.21 -24.90
CA SER A 636 14.60 -4.80 -24.71
C SER A 636 15.16 -4.20 -23.41
N ALA A 637 15.19 -4.98 -22.32
CA ALA A 637 15.81 -4.53 -21.06
C ALA A 637 17.32 -4.28 -21.24
N ASP A 638 18.03 -5.14 -21.98
CA ASP A 638 19.45 -4.97 -22.28
C ASP A 638 19.72 -3.75 -23.19
N GLU A 639 18.83 -3.47 -24.14
CA GLU A 639 18.89 -2.25 -24.96
C GLU A 639 18.73 -0.99 -24.09
N LEU A 640 17.75 -0.96 -23.18
CA LEU A 640 17.56 0.15 -22.23
C LEU A 640 18.76 0.32 -21.31
N ARG A 641 19.35 -0.77 -20.79
CA ARG A 641 20.61 -0.70 -20.01
C ARG A 641 21.72 -0.05 -20.80
N ALA A 642 21.92 -0.47 -22.06
CA ALA A 642 22.94 0.08 -22.92
C ALA A 642 22.71 1.58 -23.18
N SER A 643 21.47 1.99 -23.42
CA SER A 643 21.09 3.40 -23.62
C SER A 643 21.31 4.23 -22.35
N ALA A 644 20.83 3.76 -21.20
CA ALA A 644 21.05 4.43 -19.92
C ALA A 644 22.54 4.56 -19.57
N ARG A 645 23.34 3.51 -19.81
CA ARG A 645 24.78 3.58 -19.58
C ARG A 645 25.46 4.61 -20.48
N ARG A 646 25.05 4.73 -21.75
CA ARG A 646 25.58 5.76 -22.66
C ARG A 646 25.17 7.18 -22.24
N ALA A 647 23.94 7.35 -21.78
CA ALA A 647 23.40 8.66 -21.43
C ALA A 647 23.90 9.19 -20.08
N PHE A 648 24.04 8.31 -19.08
CA PHE A 648 24.21 8.73 -17.69
C PHE A 648 25.56 8.40 -17.06
N PHE A 649 26.41 7.57 -17.69
CA PHE A 649 27.72 7.24 -17.12
C PHE A 649 28.83 8.07 -17.75
N ASP A 650 29.56 8.82 -16.92
CA ASP A 650 30.79 9.49 -17.29
C ASP A 650 32.01 8.60 -16.98
N PRO A 651 32.69 8.02 -17.99
CA PRO A 651 33.85 7.16 -17.77
C PRO A 651 35.09 7.91 -17.29
N ALA A 652 35.18 9.23 -17.48
CA ALA A 652 36.34 10.02 -17.06
C ALA A 652 36.32 10.27 -15.54
N THR A 653 35.15 10.57 -14.99
CA THR A 653 34.97 10.78 -13.56
C THR A 653 34.46 9.55 -12.82
N GLY A 654 33.96 8.53 -13.53
CA GLY A 654 33.28 7.36 -12.98
C GLY A 654 31.92 7.68 -12.34
N THR A 655 31.37 8.85 -12.61
CA THR A 655 30.11 9.33 -12.03
C THR A 655 28.94 8.83 -12.84
N PHE A 656 27.86 8.43 -12.16
CA PHE A 656 26.61 8.04 -12.81
C PHE A 656 25.50 9.03 -12.46
N GLY A 657 24.76 9.50 -13.46
CA GLY A 657 23.69 10.48 -13.30
C GLY A 657 24.20 11.76 -12.66
N ASN A 658 23.50 12.19 -11.60
CA ASN A 658 23.93 13.33 -10.79
C ASN A 658 24.84 12.95 -9.61
N GLY A 659 25.29 11.69 -9.52
CA GLY A 659 26.13 11.24 -8.42
C GLY A 659 25.43 11.09 -7.07
N SER A 660 24.10 11.16 -7.03
CA SER A 660 23.31 10.91 -5.82
C SER A 660 23.36 9.45 -5.38
N GLN A 661 22.96 9.19 -4.12
CA GLN A 661 22.78 7.82 -3.62
C GLN A 661 21.85 7.02 -4.54
N GLY A 662 20.73 7.62 -4.95
CA GLY A 662 19.73 6.99 -5.81
C GLY A 662 20.24 6.66 -7.20
N SER A 663 20.97 7.59 -7.84
CA SER A 663 21.57 7.34 -9.16
C SER A 663 22.49 6.11 -9.16
N TYR A 664 23.38 5.99 -8.17
CA TYR A 664 24.25 4.82 -8.06
C TYR A 664 23.47 3.54 -7.71
N ALA A 665 22.50 3.64 -6.81
CA ALA A 665 21.70 2.50 -6.38
C ALA A 665 20.91 1.88 -7.54
N ILE A 666 20.22 2.71 -8.34
CA ILE A 666 19.47 2.25 -9.52
C ILE A 666 20.42 1.68 -10.59
N ALA A 667 21.58 2.31 -10.81
CA ALA A 667 22.55 1.82 -11.78
C ALA A 667 23.05 0.40 -11.45
N ILE A 668 23.22 0.10 -10.15
CA ILE A 668 23.63 -1.22 -9.65
C ILE A 668 22.46 -2.20 -9.72
N GLU A 669 21.29 -1.83 -9.18
CA GLU A 669 20.13 -2.73 -9.11
C GLU A 669 19.61 -3.11 -10.50
N ALA A 670 19.47 -2.14 -11.39
CA ALA A 670 18.98 -2.38 -12.75
C ALA A 670 20.04 -3.07 -13.64
N GLY A 671 21.29 -3.22 -13.18
CA GLY A 671 22.38 -3.81 -13.96
C GLY A 671 22.84 -2.92 -15.12
N ILE A 672 22.70 -1.60 -15.00
CA ILE A 672 23.19 -0.62 -15.99
C ILE A 672 24.72 -0.54 -15.91
N LEU A 673 25.26 -0.53 -14.69
CA LEU A 673 26.68 -0.72 -14.43
C LEU A 673 26.93 -2.15 -13.98
N THR A 674 28.02 -2.76 -14.46
CA THR A 674 28.38 -4.15 -14.15
C THR A 674 29.87 -4.27 -13.86
N GLY A 675 30.30 -5.41 -13.30
CA GLY A 675 31.71 -5.68 -13.01
C GLY A 675 32.37 -4.61 -12.14
N HIS A 676 33.53 -4.11 -12.57
CA HIS A 676 34.30 -3.12 -11.81
C HIS A 676 33.59 -1.75 -11.74
N GLU A 677 32.79 -1.38 -12.75
CA GLU A 677 32.02 -0.13 -12.72
C GLU A 677 30.97 -0.16 -11.60
N ALA A 678 30.27 -1.28 -11.44
CA ALA A 678 29.31 -1.47 -10.36
C ALA A 678 29.97 -1.47 -8.97
N LEU A 679 31.14 -2.10 -8.83
CA LEU A 679 31.91 -2.08 -7.58
C LEU A 679 32.33 -0.65 -7.20
N ASN A 680 32.85 0.12 -8.14
CA ASN A 680 33.24 1.51 -7.90
C ASN A 680 32.04 2.41 -7.58
N ALA A 681 30.91 2.22 -8.27
CA ALA A 681 29.64 2.90 -7.93
C ALA A 681 29.18 2.54 -6.51
N GLY A 682 29.32 1.26 -6.13
CA GLY A 682 28.98 0.78 -4.80
C GLY A 682 29.85 1.38 -3.69
N GLU A 683 31.16 1.46 -3.91
CA GLU A 683 32.08 2.14 -2.97
C GLU A 683 31.73 3.63 -2.79
N ARG A 684 31.27 4.29 -3.86
CA ARG A 684 30.80 5.68 -3.79
C ARG A 684 29.49 5.78 -3.00
N LEU A 685 28.52 4.90 -3.27
CA LEU A 685 27.26 4.83 -2.52
C LEU A 685 27.51 4.67 -1.02
N VAL A 686 28.34 3.68 -0.63
CA VAL A 686 28.74 3.46 0.77
C VAL A 686 29.36 4.72 1.37
N ARG A 687 30.25 5.38 0.64
CA ARG A 687 30.90 6.62 1.10
C ARG A 687 29.91 7.77 1.30
N LEU A 688 28.96 7.96 0.38
CA LEU A 688 27.94 9.01 0.46
C LEU A 688 27.06 8.83 1.70
N VAL A 689 26.59 7.61 1.98
CA VAL A 689 25.80 7.30 3.18
C VAL A 689 26.62 7.57 4.44
N ARG A 690 27.89 7.13 4.48
CA ARG A 690 28.80 7.35 5.62
C ARG A 690 29.07 8.84 5.85
N GLN A 691 29.31 9.62 4.80
CA GLN A 691 29.55 11.06 4.86
C GLN A 691 28.33 11.83 5.39
N ARG A 692 27.11 11.32 5.17
CA ARG A 692 25.87 11.86 5.73
C ARG A 692 25.59 11.38 7.17
N GLY A 693 26.57 10.73 7.81
CA GLY A 693 26.44 10.22 9.18
C GLY A 693 25.55 8.98 9.27
N ASN A 694 25.65 8.05 8.31
CA ASN A 694 24.81 6.86 8.18
C ASN A 694 23.34 7.19 7.90
N ARG A 695 23.09 8.14 7.00
CA ARG A 695 21.72 8.52 6.58
C ARG A 695 21.53 8.33 5.09
N VAL A 696 20.39 7.77 4.73
CA VAL A 696 19.94 7.73 3.34
C VAL A 696 19.42 9.10 2.93
N SER A 697 19.56 9.44 1.65
CA SER A 697 19.01 10.67 1.06
C SER A 697 17.84 10.43 0.12
N SER A 698 17.50 9.16 -0.14
CA SER A 698 16.44 8.72 -1.04
C SER A 698 15.02 8.91 -0.49
N GLY A 699 14.06 8.94 -1.40
CA GLY A 699 12.61 8.94 -1.19
C GLY A 699 12.03 7.52 -1.24
N PHE A 700 10.71 7.38 -1.41
CA PHE A 700 9.99 6.10 -1.32
C PHE A 700 10.59 5.01 -2.21
N ALA A 701 10.45 5.16 -3.53
CA ALA A 701 10.84 4.12 -4.48
C ALA A 701 12.35 3.90 -4.52
N THR A 702 13.14 4.98 -4.39
CA THR A 702 14.60 4.88 -4.44
C THR A 702 15.20 4.31 -3.15
N THR A 703 14.54 4.44 -1.99
CA THR A 703 15.01 3.81 -0.74
C THR A 703 15.08 2.29 -0.89
N ARG A 704 14.11 1.70 -1.60
CA ARG A 704 14.19 0.28 -1.98
C ARG A 704 15.47 -0.03 -2.76
N SER A 705 15.78 0.74 -3.79
CA SER A 705 17.00 0.57 -4.59
C SER A 705 18.27 0.75 -3.77
N VAL A 706 18.34 1.76 -2.89
CA VAL A 706 19.51 2.00 -2.02
C VAL A 706 19.75 0.80 -1.10
N VAL A 707 18.72 0.33 -0.39
CA VAL A 707 18.83 -0.83 0.52
C VAL A 707 19.24 -2.09 -0.24
N ARG A 708 18.66 -2.34 -1.42
CA ARG A 708 19.02 -3.49 -2.27
C ARG A 708 20.44 -3.39 -2.82
N ALA A 709 20.87 -2.23 -3.29
CA ALA A 709 22.24 -2.03 -3.77
C ALA A 709 23.26 -2.25 -2.65
N LEU A 710 23.03 -1.70 -1.46
CA LEU A 710 23.89 -1.95 -0.28
C LEU A 710 23.94 -3.46 0.08
N THR A 711 22.80 -4.14 -0.01
CA THR A 711 22.71 -5.59 0.22
C THR A 711 23.51 -6.37 -0.81
N MET A 712 23.39 -6.05 -2.11
CA MET A 712 24.13 -6.71 -3.19
C MET A 712 25.64 -6.54 -3.04
N LEU A 713 26.09 -5.44 -2.44
CA LEU A 713 27.50 -5.16 -2.15
C LEU A 713 28.01 -5.85 -0.87
N GLY A 714 27.15 -6.59 -0.14
CA GLY A 714 27.50 -7.18 1.15
C GLY A 714 27.62 -6.16 2.29
N ALA A 715 27.09 -4.94 2.12
CA ALA A 715 27.19 -3.84 3.07
C ALA A 715 26.08 -3.85 4.14
N SER A 716 25.60 -5.03 4.55
CA SER A 716 24.52 -5.16 5.56
C SER A 716 24.86 -4.52 6.91
N GLN A 717 26.14 -4.46 7.30
CA GLN A 717 26.54 -3.71 8.49
C GLN A 717 26.21 -2.22 8.37
N LEU A 718 26.37 -1.62 7.18
CA LEU A 718 25.98 -0.21 6.98
C LEU A 718 24.46 -0.02 7.05
N VAL A 719 23.68 -0.97 6.53
CA VAL A 719 22.20 -0.94 6.68
C VAL A 719 21.81 -0.96 8.16
N TYR A 720 22.43 -1.82 8.96
CA TYR A 720 22.24 -1.82 10.40
C TYR A 720 22.68 -0.49 11.05
N ASP A 721 23.82 0.07 10.66
CA ASP A 721 24.29 1.35 11.20
C ASP A 721 23.37 2.53 10.86
N ILE A 722 22.63 2.47 9.74
CA ILE A 722 21.58 3.42 9.40
C ILE A 722 20.40 3.30 10.40
N LEU A 723 19.99 2.08 10.75
CA LEU A 723 18.92 1.83 11.73
C LEU A 723 19.27 2.35 13.14
N GLN A 724 20.55 2.36 13.47
CA GLN A 724 21.06 2.82 14.77
C GLN A 724 21.22 4.33 14.88
N GLN A 725 21.06 5.07 13.78
CA GLN A 725 21.14 6.53 13.78
C GLN A 725 19.80 7.09 14.32
N PRO A 726 19.76 7.71 15.53
CA PRO A 726 18.49 8.06 16.18
C PRO A 726 17.98 9.48 15.88
N GLU A 727 18.74 10.30 15.16
CA GLU A 727 18.41 11.70 14.89
C GLU A 727 17.74 11.85 13.53
N GLU A 728 16.71 12.67 13.47
CA GLU A 728 16.10 13.06 12.21
C GLU A 728 17.10 13.81 11.30
N PRO A 729 16.93 13.73 9.97
CA PRO A 729 16.00 12.85 9.25
C PRO A 729 16.53 11.40 9.14
N GLY A 730 15.68 10.38 9.33
CA GLY A 730 16.08 8.97 9.08
C GLY A 730 15.23 7.88 9.72
N ILE A 731 15.39 6.63 9.24
CA ILE A 731 14.67 5.45 9.72
C ILE A 731 14.94 5.13 11.20
N GLY A 732 16.17 5.33 11.69
CA GLY A 732 16.47 5.08 13.10
C GLY A 732 15.81 6.09 14.05
N ALA A 733 15.49 7.30 13.58
CA ALA A 733 14.62 8.22 14.30
C ALA A 733 13.20 7.65 14.42
N MET A 734 12.65 7.06 13.35
CA MET A 734 11.34 6.39 13.37
C MET A 734 11.29 5.21 14.35
N LEU A 735 12.41 4.51 14.55
CA LEU A 735 12.51 3.40 15.49
C LEU A 735 12.73 3.83 16.94
N SER A 736 13.32 5.01 17.16
CA SER A 736 13.67 5.50 18.51
C SER A 736 12.65 6.48 19.08
N SER A 737 11.88 7.14 18.22
CA SER A 737 10.94 8.23 18.56
C SER A 737 9.57 8.02 17.91
N GLY A 738 8.61 8.91 18.19
CA GLY A 738 7.29 8.91 17.53
C GLY A 738 6.29 7.85 18.02
N PRO A 739 5.23 7.56 17.24
CA PRO A 739 4.08 6.79 17.72
C PRO A 739 4.21 5.26 17.54
N GLY A 740 5.37 4.76 17.11
CA GLY A 740 5.64 3.31 17.00
C GLY A 740 5.27 2.68 15.66
N THR A 741 5.21 3.48 14.61
CA THR A 741 4.99 3.14 13.19
C THR A 741 6.03 3.85 12.33
N PHE A 742 6.23 3.42 11.09
CA PHE A 742 7.00 4.21 10.12
C PHE A 742 6.22 5.44 9.69
N TRP A 743 6.93 6.52 9.36
CA TRP A 743 6.33 7.79 8.98
C TRP A 743 6.47 8.00 7.48
N GLU A 744 5.62 8.87 6.94
CA GLU A 744 5.69 9.32 5.56
C GLU A 744 6.96 10.14 5.32
N CYS A 745 7.27 11.10 6.19
CA CYS A 745 8.46 11.93 6.09
C CYS A 745 9.61 11.35 6.93
N TRP A 746 10.85 11.65 6.56
CA TRP A 746 12.03 11.25 7.34
C TRP A 746 12.12 11.92 8.73
N TRP A 747 11.24 12.86 9.04
CA TRP A 747 11.19 13.66 10.27
C TRP A 747 9.73 13.94 10.68
N ILE A 748 9.52 14.35 11.93
CA ILE A 748 8.23 14.89 12.40
C ILE A 748 8.34 16.42 12.43
N ASP A 749 7.58 17.10 11.57
CA ASP A 749 7.46 18.56 11.59
C ASP A 749 6.11 18.98 12.18
N PRO A 750 6.09 19.59 13.39
CA PRO A 750 4.86 20.05 14.04
C PRO A 750 4.12 21.16 13.27
N SER A 751 4.77 21.77 12.27
CA SER A 751 4.17 22.80 11.41
C SER A 751 3.70 22.27 10.06
N ASN A 752 3.88 20.98 9.79
CA ASN A 752 3.55 20.38 8.51
C ASN A 752 2.05 20.06 8.39
N THR A 753 1.33 20.89 7.62
CA THR A 753 -0.09 20.69 7.30
C THR A 753 -0.25 19.74 6.11
N GLY A 754 -0.89 18.59 6.32
CA GLY A 754 -1.43 17.75 5.24
C GLY A 754 -0.44 16.81 4.55
N THR A 755 0.86 16.86 4.88
CA THR A 755 1.81 15.78 4.59
C THR A 755 2.56 15.44 5.87
N GLY A 756 2.99 14.19 6.05
CA GLY A 756 3.60 13.73 7.30
C GLY A 756 2.69 12.81 8.13
N SER A 757 1.97 11.90 7.48
CA SER A 757 1.35 10.77 8.19
C SER A 757 2.42 10.09 9.04
N LEU A 758 2.09 9.77 10.29
CA LEU A 758 3.01 9.05 11.16
C LEU A 758 2.80 7.53 11.05
N ASN A 759 2.10 7.06 10.01
CA ASN A 759 1.85 5.67 9.70
C ASN A 759 1.80 5.42 8.18
N HIS A 760 2.98 5.23 7.58
CA HIS A 760 3.15 5.05 6.13
C HIS A 760 4.19 3.97 5.82
N VAL A 761 3.92 3.11 4.84
CA VAL A 761 4.78 1.94 4.57
C VAL A 761 6.02 2.26 3.72
N GLY A 762 5.98 3.32 2.90
CA GLY A 762 6.91 3.58 1.80
C GLY A 762 8.40 3.58 2.18
N LEU A 763 8.81 4.34 3.20
CA LEU A 763 10.24 4.49 3.56
C LEU A 763 10.80 3.31 4.37
N GLY A 764 10.00 2.73 5.25
CA GLY A 764 10.47 1.71 6.21
C GLY A 764 10.39 0.28 5.69
N GLY A 765 9.46 -0.01 4.76
CA GLY A 765 9.25 -1.34 4.17
C GLY A 765 10.53 -1.99 3.64
N PRO A 766 11.37 -1.29 2.85
CA PRO A 766 12.63 -1.85 2.34
C PRO A 766 13.61 -2.33 3.42
N PHE A 767 13.69 -1.65 4.57
CA PHE A 767 14.56 -2.08 5.67
C PHE A 767 14.05 -3.36 6.33
N ALA A 768 12.72 -3.52 6.45
CA ALA A 768 12.12 -4.74 6.96
C ALA A 768 12.34 -5.93 6.01
N ALA A 769 12.23 -5.70 4.69
CA ALA A 769 12.57 -6.69 3.66
C ALA A 769 14.05 -7.12 3.74
N TRP A 770 14.97 -6.17 3.98
CA TRP A 770 16.40 -6.47 4.17
C TRP A 770 16.66 -7.47 5.31
N ALA A 771 15.94 -7.39 6.42
CA ALA A 771 16.10 -8.33 7.52
C ALA A 771 15.84 -9.79 7.06
N TRP A 772 14.82 -9.99 6.22
CA TRP A 772 14.49 -11.30 5.63
C TRP A 772 15.49 -11.71 4.55
N GLU A 773 15.65 -10.85 3.56
CA GLU A 773 16.27 -11.19 2.30
C GLU A 773 17.81 -11.13 2.34
N ALA A 774 18.38 -10.48 3.36
CA ALA A 774 19.82 -10.31 3.51
C ALA A 774 20.32 -10.87 4.85
N LEU A 775 19.70 -10.46 5.96
CA LEU A 775 20.20 -10.85 7.28
C LEU A 775 20.00 -12.37 7.50
N ALA A 776 18.79 -12.86 7.25
CA ALA A 776 18.52 -14.30 7.15
C ALA A 776 18.91 -14.87 5.77
N GLY A 777 18.80 -14.03 4.73
CA GLY A 777 19.23 -14.36 3.38
C GLY A 777 18.25 -15.24 2.61
N LEU A 778 17.01 -15.42 3.08
CA LEU A 778 16.00 -16.28 2.45
C LEU A 778 15.31 -15.54 1.30
N ARG A 779 15.33 -16.13 0.10
CA ARG A 779 14.59 -15.62 -1.07
C ARG A 779 14.08 -16.77 -1.95
N PRO A 780 12.80 -16.80 -2.35
CA PRO A 780 12.36 -17.74 -3.38
C PRO A 780 12.96 -17.36 -4.74
N THR A 781 13.37 -18.35 -5.52
CA THR A 781 14.02 -18.17 -6.84
C THR A 781 13.29 -18.89 -7.97
N ALA A 782 12.27 -19.68 -7.64
CA ALA A 782 11.37 -20.31 -8.60
C ALA A 782 9.94 -20.39 -8.03
N PRO A 783 8.92 -20.58 -8.89
CA PRO A 783 7.52 -20.54 -8.48
C PRO A 783 7.18 -21.43 -7.29
N GLY A 784 6.40 -20.90 -6.35
CA GLY A 784 5.89 -21.60 -5.17
C GLY A 784 6.98 -22.27 -4.33
N TYR A 785 8.11 -21.60 -4.12
CA TYR A 785 9.27 -22.13 -3.37
C TYR A 785 9.82 -23.48 -3.89
N THR A 786 9.60 -23.84 -5.16
CA THR A 786 10.25 -25.02 -5.77
C THR A 786 11.77 -24.94 -5.69
N ARG A 787 12.31 -23.73 -5.84
CA ARG A 787 13.70 -23.41 -5.51
C ARG A 787 13.74 -22.12 -4.71
N PHE A 788 14.65 -22.07 -3.76
CA PHE A 788 14.95 -20.87 -2.99
C PHE A 788 16.44 -20.78 -2.69
N ARG A 789 16.87 -19.59 -2.28
CA ARG A 789 18.25 -19.30 -1.89
C ARG A 789 18.29 -18.92 -0.42
N VAL A 790 19.33 -19.38 0.27
CA VAL A 790 19.69 -18.92 1.63
C VAL A 790 21.11 -18.38 1.57
N ALA A 791 21.26 -17.07 1.74
CA ALA A 791 22.54 -16.37 1.66
C ALA A 791 22.69 -15.32 2.80
N PRO A 792 22.86 -15.77 4.06
CA PRO A 792 22.85 -14.88 5.22
C PRO A 792 24.06 -13.93 5.21
N GLN A 793 23.81 -12.66 5.51
CA GLN A 793 24.83 -11.63 5.69
C GLN A 793 25.01 -11.33 7.19
N PHE A 794 26.14 -11.77 7.74
CA PHE A 794 26.45 -11.61 9.15
C PHE A 794 26.80 -10.14 9.48
N ILE A 795 26.21 -9.63 10.56
CA ILE A 795 26.49 -8.30 11.14
C ILE A 795 26.95 -8.43 12.59
N ASP A 796 27.55 -7.39 13.14
CA ASP A 796 28.20 -7.46 14.44
C ASP A 796 27.22 -7.60 15.62
N ASP A 797 26.04 -6.97 15.53
CA ASP A 797 25.04 -6.95 16.61
C ASP A 797 24.11 -8.18 16.64
N VAL A 798 24.26 -9.11 15.69
CA VAL A 798 23.44 -10.34 15.65
C VAL A 798 24.37 -11.54 15.82
N SER A 799 24.18 -12.26 16.91
CA SER A 799 24.84 -13.55 17.14
C SER A 799 23.89 -14.72 17.00
N ARG A 800 22.57 -14.49 17.07
CA ARG A 800 21.54 -15.50 16.84
C ARG A 800 20.43 -14.95 15.97
N LEU A 801 20.06 -15.70 14.94
CA LEU A 801 18.91 -15.43 14.10
C LEU A 801 18.11 -16.71 13.89
N GLU A 802 16.78 -16.60 13.97
CA GLU A 802 15.84 -17.65 13.64
C GLU A 802 14.77 -17.11 12.70
N LEU A 803 14.60 -17.78 11.56
CA LEU A 803 13.59 -17.49 10.56
C LEU A 803 12.76 -18.76 10.30
N ARG A 804 11.43 -18.60 10.26
CA ARG A 804 10.47 -19.62 9.84
C ARG A 804 9.48 -19.00 8.87
N THR A 805 9.25 -19.64 7.73
CA THR A 805 8.26 -19.23 6.73
C THR A 805 7.41 -20.44 6.32
N GLU A 806 6.10 -20.35 6.52
CA GLU A 806 5.12 -21.32 6.04
C GLU A 806 4.84 -21.06 4.55
N THR A 807 5.24 -22.00 3.69
CA THR A 807 5.04 -21.89 2.23
C THR A 807 3.89 -22.79 1.76
N VAL A 808 3.60 -22.75 0.46
CA VAL A 808 2.67 -23.72 -0.17
C VAL A 808 3.20 -25.17 -0.15
N ARG A 809 4.50 -25.36 0.10
CA ARG A 809 5.16 -26.68 0.20
C ARG A 809 5.43 -27.13 1.64
N GLY A 810 5.10 -26.30 2.63
CA GLY A 810 5.38 -26.51 4.04
C GLY A 810 6.40 -25.51 4.60
N GLU A 811 6.89 -25.77 5.80
CA GLU A 811 7.81 -24.86 6.50
C GLU A 811 9.21 -24.84 5.87
N VAL A 812 9.68 -23.63 5.57
CA VAL A 812 11.11 -23.32 5.40
C VAL A 812 11.61 -22.70 6.69
N ALA A 813 12.69 -23.25 7.25
CA ALA A 813 13.38 -22.64 8.39
C ALA A 813 14.82 -22.32 8.01
N ALA A 814 15.32 -21.17 8.47
CA ALA A 814 16.72 -20.79 8.32
C ALA A 814 17.17 -20.06 9.58
N GLY A 815 18.37 -20.33 10.06
CA GLY A 815 18.88 -19.66 11.23
C GLY A 815 20.37 -19.87 11.41
N TYR A 816 20.96 -19.07 12.29
CA TYR A 816 22.36 -19.25 12.65
C TYR A 816 22.64 -18.87 14.09
N THR A 817 23.70 -19.48 14.63
CA THR A 817 24.35 -19.07 15.87
C THR A 817 25.82 -18.79 15.61
N ARG A 818 26.31 -17.63 16.05
CA ARG A 818 27.65 -17.11 15.76
C ARG A 818 28.50 -17.11 17.04
N SER A 819 29.73 -17.59 16.93
CA SER A 819 30.73 -17.57 18.00
C SER A 819 32.09 -17.22 17.41
N GLY A 820 32.49 -15.95 17.56
CA GLY A 820 33.72 -15.43 16.95
C GLY A 820 33.64 -15.43 15.42
N SER A 821 34.64 -16.01 14.75
CA SER A 821 34.67 -16.14 13.28
C SER A 821 33.89 -17.33 12.74
N ARG A 822 33.17 -18.08 13.59
CA ARG A 822 32.40 -19.27 13.17
C ARG A 822 30.91 -19.03 13.34
N ALA A 823 30.14 -19.49 12.38
CA ALA A 823 28.68 -19.55 12.45
C ALA A 823 28.21 -20.98 12.19
N ARG A 824 27.28 -21.46 13.01
CA ARG A 824 26.54 -22.71 12.79
C ARG A 824 25.20 -22.32 12.19
N VAL A 825 24.98 -22.68 10.93
CA VAL A 825 23.79 -22.38 10.14
C VAL A 825 22.89 -23.62 10.08
N GLU A 826 21.61 -23.47 10.36
CA GLU A 826 20.60 -24.51 10.29
C GLU A 826 19.54 -24.14 9.26
N ILE A 827 19.21 -25.07 8.37
CA ILE A 827 18.26 -24.86 7.27
C ILE A 827 17.35 -26.08 7.17
N THR A 828 16.04 -25.84 7.14
CA THR A 828 15.02 -26.85 6.82
C THR A 828 14.47 -26.58 5.43
N VAL A 829 14.63 -27.56 4.54
CA VAL A 829 14.12 -27.55 3.17
C VAL A 829 12.88 -28.46 3.12
N PRO A 830 11.69 -27.95 2.77
CA PRO A 830 10.48 -28.77 2.69
C PRO A 830 10.53 -29.75 1.50
N PRO A 831 9.68 -30.79 1.49
CA PRO A 831 9.54 -31.69 0.34
C PRO A 831 9.21 -30.95 -0.96
N GLY A 832 9.73 -31.45 -2.08
CA GLY A 832 9.52 -30.86 -3.40
C GLY A 832 10.21 -29.50 -3.60
N SER A 833 11.11 -29.11 -2.70
CA SER A 833 11.92 -27.89 -2.78
C SER A 833 13.42 -28.19 -2.79
N GLU A 834 14.18 -27.29 -3.40
CA GLU A 834 15.64 -27.28 -3.36
C GLU A 834 16.15 -25.91 -2.87
N CYS A 835 17.17 -25.93 -1.99
CA CYS A 835 17.79 -24.71 -1.48
C CYS A 835 19.21 -24.53 -2.06
N THR A 836 19.49 -23.39 -2.67
CA THR A 836 20.86 -22.93 -2.93
C THR A 836 21.39 -22.18 -1.72
N LEU A 837 22.31 -22.80 -0.97
CA LEU A 837 23.03 -22.17 0.12
C LEU A 837 24.27 -21.46 -0.40
N ALA A 838 24.43 -20.18 -0.07
CA ALA A 838 25.55 -19.38 -0.55
C ALA A 838 26.22 -18.55 0.54
N PHE A 839 27.56 -18.52 0.49
CA PHE A 839 28.39 -17.67 1.35
C PHE A 839 29.44 -16.97 0.50
N VAL A 840 29.77 -15.73 0.86
CA VAL A 840 30.83 -14.97 0.18
C VAL A 840 32.16 -15.75 0.25
N GLY A 841 32.80 -15.93 -0.90
CA GLY A 841 34.10 -16.62 -1.00
C GLY A 841 34.02 -18.15 -0.96
N ARG A 842 32.81 -18.74 -0.95
CA ARG A 842 32.60 -20.20 -1.07
C ARG A 842 31.78 -20.51 -2.33
N ALA A 843 31.89 -21.74 -2.83
CA ALA A 843 31.01 -22.22 -3.88
C ALA A 843 29.59 -22.42 -3.32
N ASP A 844 28.58 -22.12 -4.12
CA ASP A 844 27.17 -22.38 -3.79
C ASP A 844 26.96 -23.90 -3.58
N GLU A 845 26.20 -24.27 -2.55
CA GLU A 845 25.86 -25.64 -2.20
C GLU A 845 24.36 -25.88 -2.41
N ILE A 846 24.00 -27.02 -2.98
CA ILE A 846 22.60 -27.38 -3.24
C ILE A 846 22.13 -28.35 -2.15
N LEU A 847 21.15 -27.92 -1.35
CA LEU A 847 20.53 -28.70 -0.28
C LEU A 847 19.19 -29.29 -0.75
N GLN A 848 19.06 -30.60 -0.60
CA GLN A 848 17.83 -31.35 -0.88
C GLN A 848 16.85 -31.29 0.32
N PRO A 849 15.60 -31.75 0.19
CA PRO A 849 14.64 -31.77 1.30
C PRO A 849 15.21 -32.41 2.58
N GLY A 850 14.95 -31.79 3.73
CA GLY A 850 15.46 -32.21 5.04
C GLY A 850 16.01 -31.06 5.89
N THR A 851 16.54 -31.40 7.07
CA THR A 851 17.21 -30.44 7.95
C THR A 851 18.72 -30.59 7.82
N HIS A 852 19.41 -29.48 7.58
CA HIS A 852 20.83 -29.39 7.34
C HIS A 852 21.49 -28.49 8.37
N VAL A 853 22.65 -28.90 8.85
CA VAL A 853 23.47 -28.11 9.78
C VAL A 853 24.84 -27.95 9.17
N ILE A 854 25.24 -26.70 8.93
CA ILE A 854 26.50 -26.35 8.27
C ILE A 854 27.29 -25.42 9.19
N ASP A 855 28.54 -25.80 9.48
CA ASP A 855 29.50 -24.90 10.12
C ASP A 855 30.24 -24.09 9.06
N VAL A 856 30.30 -22.78 9.26
CA VAL A 856 30.88 -21.82 8.33
C VAL A 856 31.91 -20.98 9.07
N GLU A 857 33.12 -20.92 8.50
CA GLU A 857 34.10 -19.92 8.89
C GLU A 857 33.80 -18.64 8.09
N MET A 858 33.43 -17.59 8.81
CA MET A 858 33.14 -16.29 8.23
C MET A 858 34.46 -15.62 7.86
N ALA A 859 34.51 -14.97 6.71
CA ALA A 859 35.59 -14.05 6.40
C ALA A 859 35.67 -12.98 7.50
N ALA A 860 36.89 -12.64 7.94
CA ALA A 860 37.08 -11.54 8.88
C ALA A 860 36.48 -10.26 8.26
N SER A 861 35.53 -9.63 8.95
CA SER A 861 35.06 -8.30 8.54
C SER A 861 36.26 -7.38 8.41
N PRO A 862 36.45 -6.67 7.27
CA PRO A 862 37.44 -5.62 7.23
C PRO A 862 37.14 -4.65 8.36
N ALA A 863 38.10 -4.48 9.28
CA ALA A 863 37.94 -3.63 10.45
C ALA A 863 37.49 -2.25 9.99
N SER A 864 36.25 -1.87 10.31
CA SER A 864 35.83 -0.48 10.15
C SER A 864 36.70 0.36 11.09
N PRO A 865 37.30 1.47 10.64
CA PRO A 865 38.01 2.35 11.54
C PRO A 865 37.04 2.78 12.66
N PRO A 866 37.51 2.91 13.92
CA PRO A 866 36.66 3.25 15.03
C PRO A 866 35.89 4.53 14.72
N SER A 867 34.57 4.51 14.93
CA SER A 867 33.77 5.72 14.88
C SER A 867 34.29 6.64 15.99
N SER A 868 35.02 7.69 15.62
CA SER A 868 35.23 8.78 16.55
C SER A 868 33.86 9.39 16.80
N SER A 869 33.33 9.22 18.01
CA SER A 869 32.20 9.98 18.52
C SER A 869 32.63 11.46 18.65
N ALA A 870 32.81 12.13 17.52
CA ALA A 870 32.78 13.57 17.50
C ALA A 870 31.33 13.95 17.82
N ARG A 871 31.11 14.66 18.92
CA ARG A 871 29.87 15.40 19.11
C ARG A 871 29.62 16.19 17.83
N PRO A 872 28.44 16.09 17.20
CA PRO A 872 28.15 17.01 16.13
C PRO A 872 28.15 18.41 16.75
N SER A 873 29.13 19.24 16.36
CA SER A 873 28.88 20.68 16.33
C SER A 873 27.59 20.85 15.54
N ARG A 874 26.63 21.64 16.06
CA ARG A 874 25.44 22.10 15.32
C ARG A 874 25.79 22.20 13.84
N ALA A 875 25.30 21.26 13.05
CA ALA A 875 25.66 21.15 11.65
C ALA A 875 25.02 22.32 10.91
N SER A 876 25.73 23.45 10.85
CA SER A 876 25.74 24.24 9.64
C SER A 876 26.51 23.40 8.61
N VAL A 877 25.81 22.72 7.72
CA VAL A 877 26.15 22.46 6.29
C VAL A 877 25.07 21.53 5.75
N ALA A 878 24.13 22.10 4.98
CA ALA A 878 23.44 21.42 3.90
C ALA A 878 24.45 21.21 2.75
N PRO A 879 24.67 20.00 2.22
CA PRO A 879 25.29 19.84 0.92
C PRO A 879 24.28 20.23 -0.15
N THR A 880 24.49 21.42 -0.69
CA THR A 880 23.70 22.08 -1.74
C THR A 880 23.70 21.33 -3.10
N ALA A 881 22.72 21.62 -3.98
CA ALA A 881 22.53 21.04 -5.33
C ALA A 881 23.80 20.63 -6.09
N ALA A 882 23.96 19.31 -6.28
CA ALA A 882 25.10 18.69 -6.98
C ALA A 882 24.95 18.62 -8.53
N ASP A 883 23.94 19.29 -9.10
CA ASP A 883 23.61 19.24 -10.54
C ASP A 883 24.25 20.37 -11.39
N VAL A 884 24.94 21.32 -10.74
CA VAL A 884 25.33 22.58 -11.38
C VAL A 884 26.85 22.70 -11.39
N VAL A 885 27.48 22.31 -12.50
CA VAL A 885 28.86 22.68 -12.80
C VAL A 885 28.81 24.05 -13.47
N GLY A 886 28.59 25.09 -12.67
CA GLY A 886 28.33 26.47 -13.12
C GLY A 886 27.90 27.39 -11.97
N SER A 887 27.18 28.47 -12.27
CA SER A 887 26.70 29.40 -11.22
C SER A 887 25.30 29.04 -10.73
N ARG A 888 25.08 29.19 -9.42
CA ARG A 888 23.79 29.07 -8.71
C ARG A 888 23.34 30.39 -8.07
N THR A 889 24.19 31.41 -8.14
CA THR A 889 24.03 32.68 -7.43
C THR A 889 23.49 33.79 -8.31
N LEU A 890 23.09 33.50 -9.57
CA LEU A 890 22.61 34.56 -10.47
C LEU A 890 21.47 35.34 -9.84
N LEU A 891 20.55 34.68 -9.12
CA LEU A 891 19.47 35.36 -8.45
C LEU A 891 19.96 36.39 -7.41
N ALA A 892 20.93 36.02 -6.58
CA ALA A 892 21.50 36.89 -5.53
C ALA A 892 22.38 38.02 -6.09
N GLU A 893 22.95 37.83 -7.27
CA GLU A 893 23.81 38.79 -7.97
C GLU A 893 23.05 39.67 -8.99
N SER A 894 21.74 39.47 -9.12
CA SER A 894 20.92 40.15 -10.14
C SER A 894 20.04 41.23 -9.57
N ARG A 895 19.65 42.17 -10.44
CA ARG A 895 18.53 43.06 -10.16
C ARG A 895 17.22 42.36 -10.54
N VAL A 896 16.32 42.19 -9.57
CA VAL A 896 14.99 41.61 -9.78
C VAL A 896 13.95 42.73 -9.81
N VAL A 897 13.09 42.74 -10.83
CA VAL A 897 11.98 43.70 -10.97
C VAL A 897 10.69 42.96 -11.30
N ALA A 898 9.55 43.58 -10.95
CA ALA A 898 8.23 43.07 -11.32
C ALA A 898 8.08 42.95 -12.85
N GLY A 899 7.55 41.82 -13.30
CA GLY A 899 7.25 41.52 -14.70
C GLY A 899 5.74 41.68 -14.99
N ARG A 900 5.15 40.67 -15.64
CA ARG A 900 3.70 40.62 -15.95
C ARG A 900 2.89 40.31 -14.69
N GLY A 901 1.60 40.70 -14.67
CA GLY A 901 0.66 40.37 -13.58
C GLY A 901 0.81 41.18 -12.29
N ASP A 902 1.49 42.35 -12.35
CA ASP A 902 1.76 43.28 -11.24
C ASP A 902 2.10 42.62 -9.88
N PRO A 903 3.15 41.77 -9.83
CA PRO A 903 3.44 41.01 -8.63
C PRO A 903 4.06 41.84 -7.52
N HIS A 904 3.64 41.53 -6.30
CA HIS A 904 4.34 41.89 -5.08
C HIS A 904 5.50 40.93 -4.82
N ILE A 905 6.69 41.46 -4.54
CA ILE A 905 7.90 40.67 -4.27
C ILE A 905 8.31 40.87 -2.80
N GLU A 906 8.37 39.78 -2.04
CA GLU A 906 8.78 39.72 -0.64
C GLU A 906 10.00 38.79 -0.51
N THR A 907 10.94 39.08 0.38
CA THR A 907 12.08 38.19 0.66
C THR A 907 11.78 37.37 1.92
N LEU A 908 11.87 36.05 1.82
CA LEU A 908 11.67 35.13 2.94
C LEU A 908 13.00 34.54 3.41
N GLU A 909 13.14 34.40 4.74
CA GLU A 909 14.27 33.68 5.35
C GLU A 909 14.18 32.15 5.13
N THR A 910 12.96 31.61 5.01
CA THR A 910 12.67 30.17 4.81
C THR A 910 11.37 29.98 4.03
N LEU A 911 11.23 28.91 3.26
CA LEU A 911 9.98 28.55 2.58
C LEU A 911 8.95 27.96 3.56
N ARG A 912 7.65 28.26 3.36
CA ARG A 912 6.54 27.79 4.21
C ARG A 912 5.28 27.40 3.40
N CYS A 913 5.47 26.85 2.19
CA CYS A 913 4.35 26.45 1.34
C CYS A 913 4.03 24.96 1.45
N MET A 914 2.89 24.58 0.88
CA MET A 914 2.42 23.19 0.69
C MET A 914 3.58 22.19 0.59
N PRO A 915 3.56 21.09 1.34
CA PRO A 915 4.78 20.51 1.82
C PRO A 915 5.17 19.40 0.87
N VAL A 916 5.85 19.75 -0.23
CA VAL A 916 6.82 18.80 -0.75
C VAL A 916 8.07 18.96 0.10
N PRO A 917 8.38 17.97 0.94
CA PRO A 917 9.46 18.03 1.90
C PRO A 917 10.78 17.76 1.17
N HIS A 918 11.23 18.76 0.42
CA HIS A 918 12.58 18.80 -0.14
C HIS A 918 13.45 19.77 0.68
N GLU A 919 14.77 19.58 0.60
CA GLU A 919 15.74 20.43 1.27
C GLU A 919 15.49 21.93 0.97
N GLN A 920 15.48 22.74 2.02
CA GLN A 920 15.32 24.19 1.93
C GLN A 920 16.58 24.82 1.32
N ALA A 921 16.40 25.86 0.50
CA ALA A 921 17.53 26.66 0.04
C ALA A 921 18.27 27.25 1.26
N ASP A 922 19.60 27.25 1.22
CA ASP A 922 20.46 27.84 2.25
C ASP A 922 20.57 29.38 2.15
N HIS A 923 19.79 29.98 1.25
CA HIS A 923 19.74 31.40 0.93
C HIS A 923 18.29 31.89 0.85
N ALA A 924 18.13 33.22 0.90
CA ALA A 924 16.81 33.85 0.91
C ALA A 924 16.02 33.52 -0.36
N VAL A 925 14.75 33.17 -0.18
CA VAL A 925 13.81 32.84 -1.25
C VAL A 925 12.96 34.06 -1.54
N LEU A 926 12.74 34.38 -2.82
CA LEU A 926 11.81 35.46 -3.19
C LEU A 926 10.40 34.88 -3.26
N LYS A 927 9.46 35.47 -2.52
CA LYS A 927 8.03 35.22 -2.63
C LYS A 927 7.43 36.25 -3.59
N ILE A 928 6.86 35.76 -4.69
CA ILE A 928 6.23 36.57 -5.73
C ILE A 928 4.74 36.30 -5.68
N VAL A 929 3.91 37.32 -5.42
CA VAL A 929 2.45 37.19 -5.31
C VAL A 929 1.76 38.21 -6.21
N GLY A 930 0.99 37.73 -7.18
CA GLY A 930 0.09 38.55 -7.99
C GLY A 930 -1.38 38.24 -7.71
N THR A 931 -2.28 39.05 -8.25
CA THR A 931 -3.73 38.80 -8.22
C THR A 931 -4.23 38.60 -9.64
N ALA A 932 -4.74 37.41 -9.95
CA ALA A 932 -5.38 37.16 -11.24
C ALA A 932 -6.88 37.50 -11.14
N HIS A 933 -7.35 38.40 -12.01
CA HIS A 933 -8.76 38.80 -12.09
C HIS A 933 -9.42 38.26 -13.36
N GLY A 934 -10.40 37.36 -13.22
CA GLY A 934 -11.16 36.80 -14.35
C GLY A 934 -10.39 35.75 -15.15
N LEU A 935 -10.76 35.56 -16.43
CA LEU A 935 -10.13 34.62 -17.36
C LEU A 935 -8.76 35.10 -17.90
N SER A 936 -8.17 36.19 -17.39
CA SER A 936 -6.92 36.68 -17.96
C SER A 936 -5.75 35.73 -17.69
N ASP A 937 -5.00 35.38 -18.73
CA ASP A 937 -3.85 34.47 -18.67
C ASP A 937 -2.57 35.11 -18.08
N GLU A 938 -2.67 36.35 -17.57
CA GLU A 938 -1.54 37.08 -17.02
C GLU A 938 -1.22 36.64 -15.59
N ALA A 939 -0.52 35.51 -15.48
CA ALA A 939 0.12 35.05 -14.26
C ALA A 939 1.33 35.92 -13.88
N PRO A 940 1.69 36.01 -12.58
CA PRO A 940 2.79 36.84 -12.13
C PRO A 940 4.14 36.34 -12.66
N THR A 941 4.99 37.25 -13.14
CA THR A 941 6.39 36.98 -13.51
C THR A 941 7.34 38.02 -12.94
N VAL A 942 8.62 37.68 -12.81
CA VAL A 942 9.69 38.63 -12.48
C VAL A 942 10.77 38.60 -13.55
N THR A 943 11.38 39.75 -13.79
CA THR A 943 12.56 39.85 -14.65
C THR A 943 13.81 39.92 -13.79
N VAL A 944 14.69 38.95 -13.98
CA VAL A 944 16.01 38.85 -13.37
C VAL A 944 17.03 39.38 -14.37
N THR A 945 17.65 40.53 -14.07
CA THR A 945 18.71 41.13 -14.89
C THR A 945 20.07 40.85 -14.24
N PRO A 946 20.91 39.96 -14.81
CA PRO A 946 22.26 39.71 -14.33
C PRO A 946 23.09 40.99 -14.25
N HIS A 947 23.92 41.15 -13.21
CA HIS A 947 24.83 42.29 -13.09
C HIS A 947 25.85 42.37 -14.24
N ALA A 948 26.18 41.22 -14.83
CA ALA A 948 26.94 41.11 -16.08
C ALA A 948 26.29 40.05 -16.99
N ALA A 949 26.37 40.24 -18.30
CA ALA A 949 25.83 39.28 -19.27
C ALA A 949 26.45 37.89 -19.06
N VAL A 950 25.62 36.83 -19.12
CA VAL A 950 26.09 35.46 -18.87
C VAL A 950 26.55 34.86 -20.20
N PRO A 951 27.87 34.59 -20.39
CA PRO A 951 28.36 34.00 -21.62
C PRO A 951 27.88 32.55 -21.72
N LEU A 952 27.30 32.18 -22.87
CA LEU A 952 26.80 30.81 -23.09
C LEU A 952 27.88 29.84 -23.61
N ALA A 953 29.13 30.29 -23.74
CA ALA A 953 30.23 29.45 -24.18
C ALA A 953 30.48 28.31 -23.17
N GLY A 954 30.15 27.08 -23.58
CA GLY A 954 30.28 25.89 -22.72
C GLY A 954 29.13 25.67 -21.75
N VAL A 955 28.12 26.57 -21.75
CA VAL A 955 26.88 26.39 -20.99
C VAL A 955 25.95 25.46 -21.75
N THR A 956 25.52 24.40 -21.10
CA THR A 956 24.61 23.38 -21.63
C THR A 956 23.16 23.75 -21.44
N PHE A 957 22.81 24.42 -20.34
CA PHE A 957 21.48 24.95 -20.08
C PHE A 957 21.50 26.04 -19.00
N VAL A 958 20.45 26.85 -18.98
CA VAL A 958 20.12 27.83 -17.94
C VAL A 958 18.83 27.41 -17.26
N TYR A 959 18.69 27.62 -15.96
CA TYR A 959 17.53 27.13 -15.20
C TYR A 959 17.05 28.12 -14.13
N ALA A 960 15.81 27.92 -13.69
CA ALA A 960 15.20 28.53 -12.52
C ALA A 960 14.51 27.46 -11.67
N LEU A 961 14.58 27.63 -10.35
CA LEU A 961 13.94 26.77 -9.35
C LEU A 961 12.72 27.51 -8.79
N ILE A 962 11.54 27.03 -9.17
CA ILE A 962 10.26 27.68 -8.89
C ILE A 962 9.44 26.72 -8.02
N ASP A 963 9.02 27.18 -6.84
CA ASP A 963 8.04 26.46 -6.02
C ASP A 963 6.69 27.16 -6.11
N GLN A 964 5.63 26.39 -6.33
CA GLN A 964 4.29 26.93 -6.52
C GLN A 964 3.56 27.03 -5.18
N CYS A 965 3.38 28.26 -4.71
CA CYS A 965 2.72 28.59 -3.46
C CYS A 965 1.35 29.19 -3.75
N ILE A 966 0.44 28.38 -4.28
CA ILE A 966 -0.87 28.86 -4.74
C ILE A 966 -1.86 28.81 -3.57
N GLU A 967 -2.40 29.98 -3.18
CA GLU A 967 -3.49 30.10 -2.20
C GLU A 967 -4.85 30.12 -2.94
N GLY A 968 -5.53 28.98 -3.08
CA GLY A 968 -6.92 28.91 -3.60
C GLY A 968 -7.23 27.77 -4.58
N PRO A 969 -8.50 27.62 -5.03
CA PRO A 969 -8.90 26.54 -5.93
C PRO A 969 -8.41 26.74 -7.38
N GLU A 970 -7.42 25.92 -7.71
CA GLU A 970 -7.03 25.23 -8.96
C GLU A 970 -7.36 25.82 -10.35
N ARG A 971 -6.40 26.59 -10.90
CA ARG A 971 -5.99 26.45 -12.32
C ARG A 971 -4.58 25.85 -12.34
N THR A 972 -4.29 24.96 -13.28
CA THR A 972 -2.91 24.47 -13.49
C THR A 972 -2.04 25.64 -13.91
N ALA A 973 -1.04 25.97 -13.09
CA ALA A 973 -0.01 26.93 -13.43
C ALA A 973 1.21 26.18 -13.96
N THR A 974 1.76 26.64 -15.08
CA THR A 974 2.99 26.12 -15.66
C THR A 974 4.13 27.08 -15.35
N PRO A 975 5.15 26.66 -14.58
CA PRO A 975 6.39 27.39 -14.41
C PRO A 975 7.07 27.62 -15.76
N VAL A 976 7.50 28.84 -16.03
CA VAL A 976 8.19 29.24 -17.25
C VAL A 976 9.48 30.00 -16.98
N LEU A 977 10.42 29.82 -17.91
CA LEU A 977 11.70 30.53 -17.98
C LEU A 977 11.90 31.03 -19.41
N LEU A 978 12.04 32.34 -19.58
CA LEU A 978 12.41 32.95 -20.84
C LEU A 978 13.84 33.49 -20.75
N LEU A 979 14.69 33.15 -21.71
CA LEU A 979 16.05 33.71 -21.84
C LEU A 979 16.07 34.76 -22.94
N HIS A 980 16.38 36.00 -22.60
CA HIS A 980 16.58 37.07 -23.58
C HIS A 980 18.06 37.18 -23.94
N LEU A 981 18.38 36.93 -25.21
CA LEU A 981 19.76 36.81 -25.70
C LEU A 981 20.27 38.11 -26.33
N SER A 982 21.59 38.30 -26.34
CA SER A 982 22.26 39.49 -26.90
C SER A 982 22.07 39.68 -28.40
N ASP A 983 21.64 38.65 -29.14
CA ASP A 983 21.29 38.71 -30.56
C ASP A 983 19.82 39.08 -30.83
N GLY A 984 19.04 39.33 -29.77
CA GLY A 984 17.61 39.64 -29.83
C GLY A 984 16.69 38.42 -29.80
N THR A 985 17.23 37.20 -29.77
CA THR A 985 16.45 35.96 -29.66
C THR A 985 15.91 35.79 -28.24
N THR A 986 14.70 35.23 -28.11
CA THR A 986 14.16 34.76 -26.83
C THR A 986 13.91 33.26 -26.89
N LEU A 987 14.51 32.52 -25.94
CA LEU A 987 14.28 31.08 -25.81
C LEU A 987 13.34 30.82 -24.63
N ARG A 988 12.49 29.80 -24.76
CA ARG A 988 11.48 29.45 -23.76
C ARG A 988 11.71 28.05 -23.23
N GLY A 989 11.62 27.90 -21.92
CA GLY A 989 11.49 26.65 -21.20
C GLY A 989 10.22 26.70 -20.36
N SER A 990 9.57 25.55 -20.21
CA SER A 990 8.43 25.35 -19.33
C SER A 990 8.54 23.97 -18.69
N SER A 991 8.07 23.79 -17.46
CA SER A 991 7.93 22.44 -16.90
C SER A 991 6.59 21.82 -17.30
N THR A 992 6.47 20.49 -17.22
CA THR A 992 5.17 19.82 -17.27
C THR A 992 4.48 20.08 -15.93
N GLY A 993 3.24 20.55 -15.97
CA GLY A 993 2.52 20.99 -14.77
C GLY A 993 2.42 19.88 -13.73
N TRP A 994 2.95 20.13 -12.54
CA TRP A 994 2.74 19.28 -11.37
C TRP A 994 2.43 20.17 -10.15
N PRO A 995 1.41 19.84 -9.33
CA PRO A 995 0.94 20.70 -8.25
C PRO A 995 1.79 20.69 -6.97
N ALA A 996 2.96 20.03 -6.92
CA ALA A 996 3.69 19.89 -5.66
C ALA A 996 5.25 19.88 -5.82
N GLY A 997 5.96 20.82 -5.19
CA GLY A 997 7.43 20.80 -5.03
C GLY A 997 8.22 21.62 -6.04
N TRP A 998 9.53 21.77 -5.78
CA TRP A 998 10.44 22.56 -6.63
C TRP A 998 10.36 22.12 -8.11
N ASN A 999 9.65 22.90 -8.90
CA ASN A 999 9.63 22.79 -10.33
C ASN A 999 10.90 23.46 -10.89
N ARG A 1000 11.75 22.64 -11.52
CA ARG A 1000 12.90 23.15 -12.27
C ARG A 1000 12.48 23.44 -13.70
N VAL A 1001 12.61 24.69 -14.12
CA VAL A 1001 12.45 25.05 -15.53
C VAL A 1001 13.82 25.32 -16.10
N ALA A 1002 14.13 24.70 -17.25
CA ALA A 1002 15.42 24.85 -17.90
C ALA A 1002 15.27 25.09 -19.41
N VAL A 1003 16.22 25.83 -19.97
CA VAL A 1003 16.36 26.11 -21.40
C VAL A 1003 17.70 25.53 -21.87
N ASP A 1004 17.66 24.59 -22.83
CA ASP A 1004 18.86 24.02 -23.44
C ASP A 1004 19.57 25.08 -24.29
N THR A 1005 20.88 25.24 -24.10
CA THR A 1005 21.71 26.23 -24.81
C THR A 1005 22.79 25.59 -25.68
N ARG A 1006 22.89 24.25 -25.75
CA ARG A 1006 23.95 23.53 -26.49
C ARG A 1006 23.99 23.85 -27.98
N HIS A 1007 22.85 24.22 -28.54
CA HIS A 1007 22.69 24.53 -29.96
C HIS A 1007 23.08 25.97 -30.32
N LEU A 1008 23.40 26.82 -29.34
CA LEU A 1008 23.67 28.24 -29.53
C LEU A 1008 25.14 28.53 -29.84
N GLY A 1009 25.37 29.63 -30.57
CA GLY A 1009 26.71 30.08 -30.94
C GLY A 1009 27.52 30.58 -29.73
N ARG A 1010 28.85 30.43 -29.77
CA ARG A 1010 29.77 30.80 -28.68
C ARG A 1010 29.81 32.31 -28.34
N ASN A 1011 29.22 33.17 -29.16
CA ASN A 1011 29.23 34.63 -29.00
C ASN A 1011 27.89 35.20 -28.51
N VAL A 1012 26.96 34.34 -28.09
CA VAL A 1012 25.64 34.74 -27.59
C VAL A 1012 25.66 34.75 -26.06
N GLU A 1013 25.04 35.76 -25.46
CA GLU A 1013 25.01 35.96 -24.01
C GLU A 1013 23.57 36.13 -23.53
N VAL A 1014 23.28 35.74 -22.28
CA VAL A 1014 21.99 36.03 -21.64
C VAL A 1014 22.03 37.43 -21.05
N THR A 1015 21.09 38.28 -21.47
CA THR A 1015 20.97 39.68 -21.06
C THR A 1015 19.88 39.90 -20.00
N ALA A 1016 18.84 39.07 -20.00
CA ALA A 1016 17.80 39.04 -18.98
C ALA A 1016 17.13 37.65 -18.94
N LEU A 1017 16.57 37.30 -17.79
CA LEU A 1017 15.73 36.12 -17.61
C LEU A 1017 14.35 36.57 -17.15
N GLU A 1018 13.28 36.04 -17.74
CA GLU A 1018 11.94 36.17 -17.20
C GLU A 1018 11.51 34.85 -16.56
N VAL A 1019 11.09 34.91 -15.30
CA VAL A 1019 10.74 33.74 -14.49
C VAL A 1019 9.34 33.93 -13.93
N GLY A 1020 8.46 32.95 -14.08
CA GLY A 1020 7.15 33.02 -13.46
C GLY A 1020 6.23 31.87 -13.79
N LEU A 1021 4.94 32.13 -13.71
CA LEU A 1021 3.90 31.16 -14.02
C LEU A 1021 3.17 31.55 -15.31
N GLU A 1022 2.53 30.59 -15.97
CA GLU A 1022 1.55 30.77 -17.04
C GLU A 1022 0.34 29.87 -16.74
N TYR A 1023 -0.89 30.38 -16.82
CA TYR A 1023 -2.08 29.53 -16.68
C TYR A 1023 -2.37 28.80 -17.98
N GLY A 1024 -2.68 27.51 -17.90
CA GLY A 1024 -3.24 26.80 -19.04
C GLY A 1024 -4.68 27.22 -19.34
N ASP A 1025 -5.12 27.03 -20.58
CA ASP A 1025 -6.54 26.89 -20.89
C ASP A 1025 -7.12 25.77 -20.00
N GLU A 1026 -8.39 25.90 -19.58
CA GLU A 1026 -9.04 25.01 -18.59
C GLU A 1026 -8.57 23.54 -18.69
N PRO A 1027 -8.07 22.93 -17.60
CA PRO A 1027 -7.89 21.49 -17.58
C PRO A 1027 -9.28 20.88 -17.52
N ALA A 1028 -9.68 20.15 -18.57
CA ALA A 1028 -10.93 19.40 -18.58
C ALA A 1028 -10.97 18.26 -17.51
N ASP A 1029 -9.83 17.94 -16.88
CA ASP A 1029 -9.62 16.67 -16.19
C ASP A 1029 -8.77 16.76 -14.90
N ASN A 1030 -8.75 17.91 -14.20
CA ASN A 1030 -8.19 17.91 -12.84
C ASN A 1030 -9.28 17.51 -11.82
N ALA A 1031 -9.23 16.25 -11.36
CA ALA A 1031 -10.20 15.66 -10.44
C ALA A 1031 -10.27 16.32 -9.04
N LEU A 1032 -9.36 17.24 -8.74
CA LEU A 1032 -9.32 18.00 -7.47
C LEU A 1032 -9.74 19.47 -7.61
N ALA A 1033 -10.01 19.97 -8.83
CA ALA A 1033 -10.32 21.38 -9.07
C ALA A 1033 -11.82 21.69 -8.90
N VAL A 1034 -12.18 22.44 -7.86
CA VAL A 1034 -13.56 22.86 -7.60
C VAL A 1034 -13.72 24.40 -7.72
N TYR A 1035 -14.35 24.83 -8.82
CA TYR A 1035 -15.15 26.06 -9.08
C TYR A 1035 -14.55 27.49 -9.00
N PRO A 1036 -15.14 28.47 -9.76
CA PRO A 1036 -14.60 29.83 -9.91
C PRO A 1036 -14.85 30.72 -8.69
N SER A 1037 -13.83 31.46 -8.25
CA SER A 1037 -13.98 32.47 -7.19
C SER A 1037 -14.30 33.86 -7.78
N GLU A 1038 -15.36 34.51 -7.29
CA GLU A 1038 -15.72 35.90 -7.64
C GLU A 1038 -14.70 36.94 -7.09
N ASN A 1039 -13.77 36.51 -6.23
CA ASN A 1039 -12.85 37.39 -5.50
C ASN A 1039 -11.42 37.47 -6.08
N GLY A 1040 -11.18 36.86 -7.24
CA GLY A 1040 -9.83 36.76 -7.83
C GLY A 1040 -8.98 35.69 -7.15
N ILE A 1041 -8.08 35.07 -7.93
CA ILE A 1041 -7.18 34.03 -7.40
C ILE A 1041 -5.89 34.72 -6.96
N ARG A 1042 -5.53 34.57 -5.69
CA ARG A 1042 -4.24 35.03 -5.18
C ARG A 1042 -3.20 33.97 -5.54
N THR A 1043 -2.27 34.34 -6.40
CA THR A 1043 -1.35 33.38 -6.98
C THR A 1043 0.06 33.82 -6.76
N GLY A 1044 0.91 32.89 -6.33
CA GLY A 1044 2.29 33.19 -6.12
C GLY A 1044 3.19 31.99 -6.33
N PHE A 1045 4.44 32.31 -6.56
CA PHE A 1045 5.51 31.33 -6.60
C PHE A 1045 6.68 31.84 -5.78
N HIS A 1046 7.46 30.89 -5.31
CA HIS A 1046 8.71 31.13 -4.64
C HIS A 1046 9.86 30.86 -5.62
N LEU A 1047 10.71 31.86 -5.84
CA LEU A 1047 11.90 31.74 -6.67
C LEU A 1047 13.10 31.51 -5.76
N GLY A 1048 13.57 30.26 -5.75
CA GLY A 1048 14.68 29.82 -4.91
C GLY A 1048 16.03 30.09 -5.57
N GLU A 1049 16.23 29.56 -6.77
CA GLU A 1049 17.53 29.62 -7.48
C GLU A 1049 17.36 30.02 -8.94
N VAL A 1050 18.35 30.73 -9.47
CA VAL A 1050 18.55 30.95 -10.91
C VAL A 1050 20.02 30.72 -11.22
N GLY A 1051 20.30 29.93 -12.25
CA GLY A 1051 21.66 29.51 -12.54
C GLY A 1051 21.87 28.94 -13.94
N PHE A 1052 23.09 28.48 -14.19
CA PHE A 1052 23.46 27.79 -15.42
C PHE A 1052 24.46 26.67 -15.11
N SER A 1053 24.54 25.67 -15.98
CA SER A 1053 25.53 24.58 -15.84
C SER A 1053 26.23 24.32 -17.15
N THR A 1054 27.41 23.72 -17.04
CA THR A 1054 28.25 23.25 -18.15
C THR A 1054 28.22 21.72 -18.31
N SER A 1055 27.57 21.01 -17.38
CA SER A 1055 27.33 19.56 -17.47
C SER A 1055 26.19 19.23 -18.41
N ALA A 1056 26.24 18.07 -19.08
CA ALA A 1056 25.12 17.59 -19.88
C ALA A 1056 23.83 17.54 -19.04
N ARG A 1057 22.72 17.90 -19.67
CA ARG A 1057 21.40 17.98 -19.03
C ARG A 1057 20.98 16.57 -18.57
N THR A 1058 20.82 16.35 -17.27
CA THR A 1058 20.37 15.06 -16.70
C THR A 1058 18.87 15.06 -16.32
N TRP A 1059 18.15 16.17 -16.54
CA TRP A 1059 16.70 16.33 -16.26
C TRP A 1059 15.88 16.74 -17.49
#